data_AF-A0A0V1NLC2-F1
#
_entry.id   AF-A0A0V1NLC2-F1
#
_cell.length_a   1.000
_cell.length_b   1.000
_cell.length_c   1.000
_cell.angle_alpha   90.00
_cell.angle_beta   90.00
_cell.angle_gamma   90.00
#
_symmetry.space_group_name_H-M   'P 1'
#
loop_
_entity.id
_entity.type
_entity.pdbx_description
1 polymer ?
#
loop_
_entity_poly.entity_id
_entity_poly.type
_entity_poly.pdbx_seq_one_letter_code
_entity_poly.pdbx_strand_id
1 'polypeptide(L)'
;MVCQTNKHWFLSLIFCWTAQSLKLTILHTNDVHARFTPFNNDLKDCSASDIEANECFGGAAKRMTAVRRIREEEENVLLFDAGDQYQGTLWYVLFRHQAVVEVMNAIGYDAMALGNHEFDHALAGLLPLLRESKFPIMAANVASDNEELQALLKPYTIFTFDDVKVGVIGYVTPLTKKLSKAHEVEFEDEIQVLTRFAAQLKEEGVNMIIAVGHSGIQMDRLICQKVPNIDIVVGGHTNTFLYSGKPPSVEEIQGPYPEIYNDQGKPCLVVTDYAFGKYLGFLKVEYDKELDRVTKWKGNPILLDNRFHASREMENILATYKHQLHEFTSTVIGSTAVKIDGRFSTCRLQECNLGNMLTDHLVRKVMKESDIRLTENADSWAPAPIALINSGGIRNYLKSYSGNVTLEDAYSIMPFGTQYILLEVTGPQLMDVFENSVSQYWPDGPWGRFLQMSGARVAYNLSMPVGSRVHSLQLRCADCPIPIYKNWDPEESYRLLISTFMANGGDDFSVFPNVPNHKLLNFTDTELVIDFFRTSSPVWTGLTNFKMIYRAGIYLLLSFTLSWTVDSLKLTLIHTNDIHSRFTPINNELKDCTAADIAANKCFGGAAKRMTAVRRIRKKYKNVLFLDAGDQYQGTLWYVLFRHKAIADVMNALRYDAMALGNHEFDHALAGLLPLLREAKFPIMAANVASDNEELQALLKPYTIFTFDDVKVGVIGYVTPLTKKLSKAHEVEFEDEIQVLTRFAAQLKEEGVNMIIAVGHSGIQMDRLICQKVPNIDIVVGGHTNTFLYSGKPPSVEEIQGPYPEIYNDQGKPCLVVTDYAFGKYLGFLKVEYDKELDRVTKWKGNPILLDNRFHASREMENILATYKHQLHEFTSTVIGSTAVKIDGRFSTCRLQECNLGNMLTDHLVRKVMKESDVRLGENGDSWAPAPIALLNSGAIRNYMIHTAGNVTLEDAYSIMPFGTQYILLEVTGPQLMDVFENSVSQYWPDGPWGRFLQMSGARVAYNLSMPVGKRVHSLQVRCGDCPIPIYKNWDPEESYRLLISTFMAKGGDDFSVFPKVPNHKLLNFTDTELVIDFFRTSSPVWAGIENRITFV
;
A
#
# COMPACT_ATOMS: atom_id res chain seq x y z
N MET A 1 38.36 98.07 -47.27
CA MET A 1 38.73 98.97 -46.16
C MET A 1 37.87 98.57 -44.96
N VAL A 2 38.36 98.22 -43.77
CA VAL A 2 39.43 98.75 -42.89
C VAL A 2 38.81 99.54 -41.72
N CYS A 3 39.22 99.18 -40.49
CA CYS A 3 38.84 99.72 -39.17
C CYS A 3 37.36 99.57 -38.76
N GLN A 4 36.99 99.06 -37.57
CA GLN A 4 37.47 99.19 -36.18
C GLN A 4 36.97 100.42 -35.40
N THR A 5 36.06 100.16 -34.45
CA THR A 5 36.09 100.55 -33.02
C THR A 5 35.01 99.70 -32.31
N ASN A 6 35.23 98.89 -31.25
CA ASN A 6 35.84 99.12 -29.93
C ASN A 6 35.22 100.31 -29.17
N LYS A 7 34.70 100.18 -27.93
CA LYS A 7 34.57 99.05 -26.98
C LYS A 7 33.47 99.41 -25.96
N HIS A 8 32.81 98.42 -25.37
CA HIS A 8 32.60 98.35 -23.92
C HIS A 8 32.46 96.88 -23.51
N TRP A 9 32.88 96.55 -22.29
CA TRP A 9 32.92 95.17 -21.76
C TRP A 9 31.83 94.98 -20.71
N PHE A 10 31.18 93.82 -20.74
CA PHE A 10 30.56 93.19 -19.58
C PHE A 10 31.04 91.74 -19.51
N LEU A 11 31.50 91.29 -18.35
CA LEU A 11 31.80 89.88 -18.12
C LEU A 11 30.49 89.17 -17.76
N SER A 12 30.14 88.14 -18.53
CA SER A 12 29.21 87.10 -18.10
C SER A 12 30.01 85.84 -17.80
N LEU A 13 30.18 85.52 -16.51
CA LEU A 13 30.72 84.24 -16.06
C LEU A 13 29.69 83.15 -16.36
N ILE A 14 29.88 82.43 -17.46
CA ILE A 14 29.12 81.20 -17.73
C ILE A 14 29.69 80.10 -16.84
N PHE A 15 29.12 79.93 -15.65
CA PHE A 15 29.31 78.73 -14.84
C PHE A 15 28.68 77.54 -15.59
N CYS A 16 29.53 76.73 -16.22
CA CYS A 16 29.11 75.44 -16.75
C CYS A 16 28.96 74.46 -15.58
N TRP A 17 27.75 74.40 -15.00
CA TRP A 17 27.40 73.36 -14.04
C TRP A 17 27.41 72.01 -14.75
N THR A 18 28.40 71.18 -14.43
CA THR A 18 28.38 69.74 -14.75
C THR A 18 27.42 69.06 -13.79
N ALA A 19 26.33 68.49 -14.30
CA ALA A 19 25.33 67.78 -13.48
C ALA A 19 25.98 66.58 -12.76
N GLN A 20 25.97 66.61 -11.43
CA GLN A 20 26.61 65.61 -10.59
C GLN A 20 25.76 64.35 -10.55
N SER A 21 26.20 63.33 -11.29
CA SER A 21 25.47 62.08 -11.50
C SER A 21 26.30 60.88 -11.04
N LEU A 22 25.79 60.15 -10.06
CA LEU A 22 26.40 58.92 -9.57
C LEU A 22 26.14 57.80 -10.58
N LYS A 23 27.20 57.25 -11.13
CA LYS A 23 27.18 55.92 -11.76
C LYS A 23 27.35 54.89 -10.66
N LEU A 24 26.40 53.97 -10.56
CA LEU A 24 26.40 52.88 -9.58
C LEU A 24 26.15 51.56 -10.31
N THR A 25 26.92 50.54 -9.97
CA THR A 25 26.75 49.18 -10.49
C THR A 25 26.31 48.27 -9.34
N ILE A 26 25.09 47.75 -9.44
CA ILE A 26 24.52 46.83 -8.44
C ILE A 26 24.64 45.41 -9.00
N LEU A 27 25.43 44.61 -8.31
CA LEU A 27 25.40 43.16 -8.38
C LEU A 27 24.46 42.61 -7.31
N HIS A 28 23.76 41.52 -7.61
CA HIS A 28 22.97 40.82 -6.59
C HIS A 28 22.81 39.33 -6.87
N THR A 29 22.43 38.58 -5.83
CA THR A 29 21.91 37.21 -5.94
C THR A 29 20.70 37.02 -5.04
N ASN A 30 19.82 36.10 -5.40
CA ASN A 30 18.73 35.64 -4.53
C ASN A 30 18.60 34.09 -4.52
N ASP A 31 18.00 33.53 -3.46
CA ASP A 31 17.57 32.13 -3.34
C ASP A 31 18.71 31.11 -3.66
N VAL A 32 19.93 31.39 -3.16
CA VAL A 32 21.14 30.62 -3.51
C VAL A 32 21.12 29.19 -2.94
N HIS A 33 20.51 29.01 -1.76
CA HIS A 33 20.36 27.74 -1.05
C HIS A 33 21.62 26.84 -1.08
N ALA A 34 22.73 27.34 -0.53
CA ALA A 34 24.01 26.66 -0.38
C ALA A 34 24.55 25.94 -1.65
N ARG A 35 24.22 26.41 -2.86
CA ARG A 35 24.74 25.87 -4.13
C ARG A 35 26.10 26.46 -4.48
N PHE A 36 27.13 25.91 -3.83
CA PHE A 36 28.52 26.35 -4.00
C PHE A 36 29.26 25.63 -5.14
N THR A 37 28.82 24.43 -5.52
CA THR A 37 29.31 23.67 -6.67
C THR A 37 28.60 24.07 -7.98
N PRO A 38 29.24 23.96 -9.15
CA PRO A 38 28.57 24.14 -10.44
C PRO A 38 27.62 22.97 -10.75
N PHE A 39 26.45 23.30 -11.29
CA PHE A 39 25.35 22.36 -11.55
C PHE A 39 24.77 22.51 -12.96
N ASN A 40 24.12 21.46 -13.44
CA ASN A 40 23.43 21.46 -14.74
C ASN A 40 21.96 21.90 -14.63
N ASN A 41 21.27 22.03 -15.78
CA ASN A 41 19.84 22.38 -15.83
C ASN A 41 18.93 21.36 -15.10
N ASP A 42 19.45 20.16 -14.85
CA ASP A 42 18.79 19.06 -14.13
C ASP A 42 19.05 19.13 -12.59
N LEU A 43 19.63 20.26 -12.13
CA LEU A 43 20.03 20.67 -10.78
C LEU A 43 21.03 19.75 -10.05
N LYS A 44 21.70 18.84 -10.78
CA LYS A 44 22.78 17.98 -10.30
C LYS A 44 24.12 18.70 -10.31
N ASP A 45 25.02 18.35 -9.39
CA ASP A 45 26.45 18.65 -9.54
C ASP A 45 26.98 18.12 -10.90
N CYS A 46 27.84 18.90 -11.54
CA CYS A 46 28.31 18.60 -12.89
C CYS A 46 29.20 17.35 -13.01
N SER A 47 28.85 16.45 -13.93
CA SER A 47 29.75 15.39 -14.40
C SER A 47 30.74 15.93 -15.45
N ALA A 48 31.73 15.11 -15.80
CA ALA A 48 32.65 15.42 -16.91
C ALA A 48 31.90 15.67 -18.24
N SER A 49 30.79 14.96 -18.49
CA SER A 49 29.99 15.14 -19.71
C SER A 49 29.25 16.48 -19.73
N ASP A 50 28.74 16.95 -18.59
CA ASP A 50 28.10 18.27 -18.50
C ASP A 50 29.12 19.40 -18.75
N ILE A 51 30.36 19.20 -18.28
CA ILE A 51 31.47 20.14 -18.49
C ILE A 51 31.85 20.20 -19.97
N GLU A 52 32.01 19.05 -20.64
CA GLU A 52 32.31 18.97 -22.07
C GLU A 52 31.18 19.55 -22.95
N ALA A 53 29.92 19.29 -22.58
CA ALA A 53 28.74 19.84 -23.27
C ALA A 53 28.52 21.35 -23.03
N ASN A 54 29.25 21.97 -22.09
CA ASN A 54 29.04 23.32 -21.58
C ASN A 54 27.67 23.55 -20.91
N GLU A 55 27.09 22.49 -20.34
CA GLU A 55 25.81 22.52 -19.61
C GLU A 55 26.00 22.80 -18.10
N CYS A 56 27.14 23.37 -17.71
CA CYS A 56 27.51 23.66 -16.32
C CYS A 56 27.41 25.13 -15.92
N PHE A 57 26.53 25.42 -14.97
CA PHE A 57 26.15 26.76 -14.54
C PHE A 57 26.38 26.97 -13.04
N GLY A 58 26.45 28.23 -12.61
CA GLY A 58 26.49 28.61 -11.20
C GLY A 58 27.75 28.16 -10.45
N GLY A 59 27.59 27.99 -9.13
CA GLY A 59 28.67 27.68 -8.21
C GLY A 59 29.46 28.91 -7.75
N ALA A 60 29.87 28.90 -6.48
CA ALA A 60 30.54 30.01 -5.81
C ALA A 60 31.87 30.38 -6.48
N ALA A 61 32.61 29.40 -7.01
CA ALA A 61 33.90 29.64 -7.64
C ALA A 61 33.79 30.40 -8.97
N LYS A 62 32.69 30.24 -9.72
CA LYS A 62 32.40 31.06 -10.91
C LYS A 62 31.87 32.44 -10.52
N ARG A 63 30.98 32.50 -9.52
CA ARG A 63 30.42 33.76 -8.98
C ARG A 63 31.53 34.70 -8.49
N MET A 64 32.50 34.18 -7.73
CA MET A 64 33.66 34.94 -7.25
C MET A 64 34.45 35.57 -8.40
N THR A 65 34.71 34.82 -9.48
CA THR A 65 35.40 35.33 -10.68
C THR A 65 34.58 36.40 -11.39
N ALA A 66 33.27 36.22 -11.52
CA ALA A 66 32.38 37.20 -12.14
C ALA A 66 32.33 38.52 -11.32
N VAL A 67 32.15 38.43 -10.01
CA VAL A 67 32.13 39.57 -9.08
C VAL A 67 33.46 40.34 -9.11
N ARG A 68 34.60 39.64 -9.01
CA ARG A 68 35.92 40.27 -9.06
C ARG A 68 36.17 40.96 -10.39
N ARG A 69 35.88 40.29 -11.52
CA ARG A 69 36.00 40.89 -12.85
C ARG A 69 35.15 42.15 -13.02
N ILE A 70 33.91 42.16 -12.53
CA ILE A 70 33.05 43.35 -12.64
C ILE A 70 33.55 44.48 -11.72
N ARG A 71 34.10 44.16 -10.54
CA ARG A 71 34.81 45.14 -9.67
C ARG A 71 36.14 45.66 -10.26
N GLU A 72 36.66 45.02 -11.32
CA GLU A 72 37.81 45.51 -12.10
C GLU A 72 37.38 46.28 -13.37
N GLU A 73 36.22 45.96 -13.94
CA GLU A 73 35.70 46.56 -15.18
C GLU A 73 34.76 47.77 -14.96
N GLU A 74 34.19 47.93 -13.77
CA GLU A 74 33.17 48.96 -13.46
C GLU A 74 33.49 49.79 -12.22
N GLU A 75 33.07 51.06 -12.25
CA GLU A 75 33.14 52.00 -11.13
C GLU A 75 31.94 51.80 -10.17
N ASN A 76 32.17 52.08 -8.87
CA ASN A 76 31.16 52.07 -7.80
C ASN A 76 30.27 50.80 -7.81
N VAL A 77 30.90 49.65 -7.56
CA VAL A 77 30.21 48.35 -7.55
C VAL A 77 29.82 47.94 -6.13
N LEU A 78 28.52 47.70 -5.90
CA LEU A 78 27.99 47.07 -4.69
C LEU A 78 27.42 45.69 -5.03
N LEU A 79 27.66 44.71 -4.16
CA LEU A 79 27.11 43.34 -4.24
C LEU A 79 26.17 43.08 -3.05
N PHE A 80 24.89 42.86 -3.36
CA PHE A 80 23.88 42.51 -2.37
C PHE A 80 23.45 41.04 -2.45
N ASP A 81 22.82 40.55 -1.38
CA ASP A 81 22.06 39.30 -1.42
C ASP A 81 20.65 39.50 -0.86
N ALA A 82 19.65 38.91 -1.50
CA ALA A 82 18.23 39.03 -1.13
C ALA A 82 17.70 37.83 -0.32
N GLY A 83 18.57 37.08 0.37
CA GLY A 83 18.20 36.06 1.36
C GLY A 83 18.08 34.64 0.81
N ASP A 84 17.82 33.70 1.72
CA ASP A 84 17.77 32.26 1.49
C ASP A 84 19.10 31.70 0.94
N GLN A 85 20.18 31.98 1.68
CA GLN A 85 21.47 31.31 1.51
C GLN A 85 21.45 29.90 2.11
N TYR A 86 20.58 29.66 3.09
CA TYR A 86 20.44 28.38 3.78
C TYR A 86 19.62 27.34 3.00
N GLN A 87 19.72 26.08 3.44
CA GLN A 87 19.09 24.88 2.86
C GLN A 87 19.56 24.53 1.42
N GLY A 88 18.80 23.69 0.72
CA GLY A 88 18.94 23.34 -0.70
C GLY A 88 20.02 22.34 -1.10
N THR A 89 21.10 22.21 -0.32
CA THR A 89 22.15 21.21 -0.55
C THR A 89 22.69 20.62 0.77
N LEU A 90 23.42 19.50 0.66
CA LEU A 90 24.13 18.89 1.77
C LEU A 90 25.20 19.79 2.43
N TRP A 91 25.65 20.84 1.74
CA TRP A 91 26.60 21.80 2.29
C TRP A 91 26.02 22.47 3.55
N TYR A 92 24.75 22.87 3.52
CA TYR A 92 24.09 23.41 4.71
C TYR A 92 23.76 22.33 5.74
N VAL A 93 23.38 21.11 5.30
CA VAL A 93 23.04 20.00 6.20
C VAL A 93 24.23 19.60 7.10
N LEU A 94 25.43 19.50 6.53
CA LEU A 94 26.65 19.11 7.25
C LEU A 94 27.35 20.30 7.92
N PHE A 95 27.52 21.42 7.21
CA PHE A 95 28.42 22.51 7.64
C PHE A 95 27.69 23.78 8.12
N ARG A 96 26.36 23.82 8.02
CA ARG A 96 25.49 24.88 8.57
C ARG A 96 25.94 26.28 8.13
N HIS A 97 26.05 27.22 9.07
CA HIS A 97 26.50 28.59 8.82
C HIS A 97 27.93 28.67 8.28
N GLN A 98 28.81 27.74 8.64
CA GLN A 98 30.26 27.88 8.45
C GLN A 98 30.64 28.01 6.96
N ALA A 99 30.17 27.07 6.13
CA ALA A 99 30.43 27.10 4.70
C ALA A 99 29.74 28.30 4.00
N VAL A 100 28.55 28.70 4.45
CA VAL A 100 27.83 29.88 3.93
C VAL A 100 28.62 31.16 4.20
N VAL A 101 28.97 31.38 5.47
CA VAL A 101 29.75 32.54 5.93
C VAL A 101 31.10 32.61 5.23
N GLU A 102 31.86 31.50 5.16
CA GLU A 102 33.19 31.50 4.54
C GLU A 102 33.11 31.83 3.04
N VAL A 103 32.15 31.25 2.31
CA VAL A 103 31.93 31.52 0.89
C VAL A 103 31.53 32.99 0.67
N MET A 104 30.56 33.53 1.40
CA MET A 104 30.12 34.92 1.23
C MET A 104 31.21 35.92 1.62
N ASN A 105 31.95 35.65 2.71
CA ASN A 105 33.08 36.46 3.14
C ASN A 105 34.25 36.46 2.14
N ALA A 106 34.45 35.37 1.39
CA ALA A 106 35.50 35.28 0.37
C ALA A 106 35.08 35.93 -0.96
N ILE A 107 33.81 35.84 -1.35
CA ILE A 107 33.24 36.60 -2.48
C ILE A 107 33.23 38.11 -2.16
N GLY A 108 33.01 38.46 -0.89
CA GLY A 108 32.94 39.83 -0.41
C GLY A 108 31.63 40.50 -0.80
N TYR A 109 30.52 40.00 -0.27
CA TYR A 109 29.24 40.72 -0.31
C TYR A 109 29.33 42.02 0.50
N ASP A 110 28.61 43.06 0.10
CA ASP A 110 28.60 44.37 0.77
C ASP A 110 27.42 44.54 1.73
N ALA A 111 26.29 43.86 1.46
CA ALA A 111 25.17 43.70 2.40
C ALA A 111 24.31 42.47 2.01
N MET A 112 23.50 41.98 2.95
CA MET A 112 22.54 40.89 2.73
C MET A 112 21.22 41.21 3.45
N ALA A 113 20.08 40.83 2.87
CA ALA A 113 18.80 40.74 3.57
C ALA A 113 18.54 39.32 4.10
N LEU A 114 17.78 39.19 5.19
CA LEU A 114 17.34 37.86 5.65
C LEU A 114 16.29 37.27 4.69
N GLY A 115 16.42 35.98 4.40
CA GLY A 115 15.34 35.15 3.90
C GLY A 115 14.60 34.40 5.01
N ASN A 116 13.66 33.54 4.63
CA ASN A 116 12.94 32.70 5.58
C ASN A 116 13.78 31.52 6.10
N HIS A 117 14.64 30.93 5.26
CA HIS A 117 15.40 29.73 5.62
C HIS A 117 16.56 30.01 6.57
N GLU A 118 16.99 31.27 6.72
CA GLU A 118 17.90 31.68 7.79
C GLU A 118 17.34 31.39 9.21
N PHE A 119 16.01 31.23 9.35
CA PHE A 119 15.32 30.90 10.61
C PHE A 119 14.96 29.41 10.77
N ASP A 120 15.37 28.51 9.86
CA ASP A 120 15.02 27.07 9.92
C ASP A 120 15.53 26.35 11.18
N HIS A 121 16.54 26.91 11.83
CA HIS A 121 17.09 26.43 13.10
C HIS A 121 16.90 27.45 14.24
N ALA A 122 15.87 28.30 14.11
CA ALA A 122 15.51 29.37 15.04
C ALA A 122 16.71 30.32 15.30
N LEU A 123 16.72 31.09 16.40
CA LEU A 123 17.82 32.02 16.68
C LEU A 123 19.19 31.32 16.84
N ALA A 124 19.20 30.05 17.24
CA ALA A 124 20.42 29.24 17.29
C ALA A 124 21.09 29.01 15.92
N GLY A 125 20.32 29.02 14.83
CA GLY A 125 20.86 28.97 13.46
C GLY A 125 21.26 30.34 12.89
N LEU A 126 20.53 31.39 13.27
CA LEU A 126 20.71 32.76 12.76
C LEU A 126 21.87 33.50 13.43
N LEU A 127 21.99 33.46 14.76
CA LEU A 127 22.98 34.27 15.48
C LEU A 127 24.45 34.01 15.05
N PRO A 128 24.90 32.77 14.74
CA PRO A 128 26.23 32.54 14.15
C PRO A 128 26.46 33.26 12.80
N LEU A 129 25.45 33.27 11.92
CA LEU A 129 25.51 33.98 10.63
C LEU A 129 25.79 35.47 10.84
N LEU A 130 25.08 36.07 11.79
CA LEU A 130 25.16 37.50 12.11
C LEU A 130 26.49 37.87 12.80
N ARG A 131 27.11 36.94 13.55
CA ARG A 131 28.41 37.17 14.21
C ARG A 131 29.60 37.05 13.27
N GLU A 132 29.54 36.13 12.30
CA GLU A 132 30.73 35.70 11.55
C GLU A 132 30.79 36.30 10.13
N SER A 133 29.69 36.90 9.65
CA SER A 133 29.66 37.67 8.40
C SER A 133 30.39 39.01 8.53
N LYS A 134 31.20 39.36 7.52
CA LYS A 134 32.01 40.60 7.47
C LYS A 134 31.25 41.81 6.88
N PHE A 135 29.96 41.63 6.59
CA PHE A 135 29.06 42.60 5.96
C PHE A 135 27.76 42.68 6.76
N PRO A 136 27.04 43.82 6.75
CA PRO A 136 25.75 43.96 7.42
C PRO A 136 24.72 43.01 6.82
N ILE A 137 24.11 42.20 7.70
CA ILE A 137 22.89 41.45 7.42
C ILE A 137 21.71 42.25 7.98
N MET A 138 20.62 42.34 7.21
CA MET A 138 19.58 43.33 7.41
C MET A 138 18.16 42.76 7.36
N ALA A 139 17.30 43.22 8.25
CA ALA A 139 15.85 43.11 8.13
C ALA A 139 15.19 44.17 9.04
N ALA A 140 14.65 45.23 8.43
CA ALA A 140 14.06 46.36 9.13
C ALA A 140 12.72 46.04 9.82
N ASN A 141 12.05 44.97 9.38
CA ASN A 141 10.74 44.57 9.86
C ASN A 141 10.77 43.38 10.82
N VAL A 142 11.95 42.97 11.30
CA VAL A 142 12.09 41.92 12.34
C VAL A 142 12.20 42.58 13.71
N ALA A 143 11.28 42.24 14.61
CA ALA A 143 11.28 42.67 16.01
C ALA A 143 11.49 41.47 16.94
N SER A 144 12.25 41.64 18.02
CA SER A 144 12.48 40.61 19.04
C SER A 144 12.99 41.23 20.32
N ASP A 145 12.68 40.61 21.46
CA ASP A 145 13.22 40.98 22.78
C ASP A 145 14.66 40.43 23.01
N ASN A 146 15.23 39.71 22.03
CA ASN A 146 16.58 39.16 22.12
C ASN A 146 17.66 40.25 21.93
N GLU A 147 18.38 40.61 22.99
CA GLU A 147 19.43 41.65 22.98
C GLU A 147 20.56 41.38 21.98
N GLU A 148 20.96 40.12 21.77
CA GLU A 148 22.02 39.75 20.81
C GLU A 148 21.56 39.99 19.36
N LEU A 149 20.30 39.63 19.05
CA LEU A 149 19.71 39.89 17.74
C LEU A 149 19.57 41.39 17.47
N GLN A 150 19.07 42.17 18.45
CA GLN A 150 18.98 43.63 18.35
C GLN A 150 20.36 44.29 18.14
N ALA A 151 21.41 43.77 18.79
CA ALA A 151 22.76 44.29 18.67
C ALA A 151 23.40 43.98 17.30
N LEU A 152 23.12 42.82 16.70
CA LEU A 152 23.75 42.36 15.46
C LEU A 152 22.95 42.75 14.20
N LEU A 153 21.67 42.44 14.14
CA LEU A 153 20.80 42.70 12.99
C LEU A 153 20.66 44.22 12.75
N LYS A 154 20.61 44.65 11.49
CA LYS A 154 20.43 46.07 11.13
C LYS A 154 19.13 46.28 10.34
N PRO A 155 18.44 47.43 10.50
CA PRO A 155 17.35 47.77 9.60
C PRO A 155 17.87 48.19 8.23
N TYR A 156 18.99 48.94 8.21
CA TYR A 156 19.61 49.47 7.00
C TYR A 156 21.12 49.62 7.15
N THR A 157 21.79 49.87 6.03
CA THR A 157 23.16 50.40 5.95
C THR A 157 23.22 51.61 5.00
N ILE A 158 24.29 52.40 5.05
CA ILE A 158 24.50 53.56 4.18
C ILE A 158 25.90 53.51 3.56
N PHE A 159 25.97 53.50 2.23
CA PHE A 159 27.19 53.69 1.46
C PHE A 159 27.29 55.16 1.02
N THR A 160 28.50 55.68 0.84
CA THR A 160 28.74 57.06 0.38
C THR A 160 29.72 57.07 -0.78
N PHE A 161 29.32 57.67 -1.90
CA PHE A 161 30.12 57.84 -3.10
C PHE A 161 30.26 59.34 -3.36
N ASP A 162 31.46 59.88 -3.17
CA ASP A 162 31.74 61.32 -3.10
C ASP A 162 30.80 62.06 -2.13
N ASP A 163 29.78 62.75 -2.65
CA ASP A 163 28.77 63.50 -1.91
C ASP A 163 27.35 62.91 -2.02
N VAL A 164 27.23 61.71 -2.61
CA VAL A 164 25.97 60.97 -2.80
C VAL A 164 25.89 59.82 -1.80
N LYS A 165 24.92 59.90 -0.88
CA LYS A 165 24.60 58.80 0.04
C LYS A 165 23.61 57.82 -0.61
N VAL A 166 23.90 56.54 -0.52
CA VAL A 166 23.03 55.43 -0.94
C VAL A 166 22.64 54.62 0.29
N GLY A 167 21.38 54.70 0.70
CA GLY A 167 20.82 53.91 1.80
C GLY A 167 20.27 52.58 1.28
N VAL A 168 20.48 51.50 2.04
CA VAL A 168 20.02 50.16 1.68
C VAL A 168 19.25 49.57 2.86
N ILE A 169 17.95 49.32 2.68
CA ILE A 169 17.04 48.82 3.73
C ILE A 169 16.77 47.32 3.50
N GLY A 170 16.93 46.49 4.54
CA GLY A 170 16.58 45.07 4.48
C GLY A 170 15.11 44.80 4.79
N TYR A 171 14.49 43.80 4.17
CA TYR A 171 13.15 43.32 4.55
C TYR A 171 12.96 41.81 4.27
N VAL A 172 12.06 41.18 5.01
CA VAL A 172 11.75 39.74 4.90
C VAL A 172 10.26 39.50 5.12
N THR A 173 9.64 38.55 4.42
CA THR A 173 8.18 38.39 4.50
C THR A 173 7.71 37.96 5.91
N PRO A 174 6.63 38.55 6.46
CA PRO A 174 5.98 38.08 7.69
C PRO A 174 5.49 36.63 7.64
N LEU A 175 5.36 36.04 6.44
CA LEU A 175 5.08 34.61 6.28
C LEU A 175 6.21 33.72 6.83
N THR A 176 7.41 34.25 7.06
CA THR A 176 8.55 33.54 7.66
C THR A 176 8.17 32.82 8.97
N LYS A 177 7.27 33.39 9.78
CA LYS A 177 6.75 32.78 11.02
C LYS A 177 5.93 31.49 10.82
N LYS A 178 5.43 31.26 9.60
CA LYS A 178 4.75 30.03 9.13
C LYS A 178 5.67 29.09 8.34
N LEU A 179 6.65 29.66 7.62
CA LEU A 179 7.53 28.94 6.69
C LEU A 179 8.76 28.31 7.37
N SER A 180 9.16 28.84 8.53
CA SER A 180 10.39 28.50 9.25
C SER A 180 10.13 28.39 10.76
N LYS A 181 11.19 28.19 11.58
CA LYS A 181 11.09 28.13 13.04
C LYS A 181 11.22 29.51 13.72
N ALA A 182 10.84 30.59 13.02
CA ALA A 182 10.92 31.98 13.49
C ALA A 182 9.89 32.37 14.58
N HIS A 183 9.62 31.50 15.55
CA HIS A 183 8.62 31.75 16.60
C HIS A 183 9.11 32.72 17.70
N GLU A 184 10.42 32.96 17.79
CA GLU A 184 11.10 33.83 18.77
C GLU A 184 11.17 35.31 18.33
N VAL A 185 10.57 35.65 17.19
CA VAL A 185 10.55 36.99 16.60
C VAL A 185 9.16 37.34 16.06
N GLU A 186 8.88 38.64 15.97
CA GLU A 186 7.72 39.19 15.29
C GLU A 186 8.12 39.88 13.99
N PHE A 187 7.19 39.94 13.03
CA PHE A 187 7.41 40.55 11.72
C PHE A 187 6.40 41.67 11.49
N GLU A 188 6.88 42.90 11.35
CA GLU A 188 6.09 44.06 10.92
C GLU A 188 5.79 44.02 9.40
N ASP A 189 4.77 44.75 8.96
CA ASP A 189 4.37 44.91 7.55
C ASP A 189 5.49 45.59 6.73
N GLU A 190 5.86 44.98 5.61
CA GLU A 190 6.98 45.39 4.77
C GLU A 190 6.83 46.84 4.27
N ILE A 191 5.63 47.22 3.83
CA ILE A 191 5.36 48.53 3.23
C ILE A 191 5.37 49.62 4.30
N GLN A 192 4.80 49.37 5.47
CA GLN A 192 4.79 50.30 6.60
C GLN A 192 6.21 50.57 7.11
N VAL A 193 7.01 49.51 7.26
CA VAL A 193 8.40 49.62 7.74
C VAL A 193 9.31 50.28 6.71
N LEU A 194 9.23 49.89 5.43
CA LEU A 194 10.02 50.51 4.38
C LEU A 194 9.64 51.99 4.22
N THR A 195 8.36 52.36 4.39
CA THR A 195 7.93 53.78 4.41
C THR A 195 8.55 54.54 5.59
N ARG A 196 8.55 53.94 6.79
CA ARG A 196 9.16 54.52 8.01
C ARG A 196 10.66 54.80 7.81
N PHE A 197 11.42 53.80 7.37
CA PHE A 197 12.87 53.96 7.20
C PHE A 197 13.25 54.76 5.95
N ALA A 198 12.50 54.70 4.85
CA ALA A 198 12.78 55.54 3.68
C ALA A 198 12.56 57.03 3.96
N ALA A 199 11.56 57.38 4.79
CA ALA A 199 11.38 58.74 5.30
C ALA A 199 12.55 59.17 6.20
N GLN A 200 12.91 58.34 7.20
CA GLN A 200 14.04 58.62 8.10
C GLN A 200 15.35 58.84 7.33
N LEU A 201 15.66 57.98 6.35
CA LEU A 201 16.88 58.11 5.55
C LEU A 201 16.89 59.41 4.72
N LYS A 202 15.74 59.85 4.17
CA LYS A 202 15.63 61.16 3.51
C LYS A 202 15.89 62.32 4.48
N GLU A 203 15.40 62.24 5.72
CA GLU A 203 15.70 63.23 6.77
C GLU A 203 17.18 63.23 7.20
N GLU A 204 17.83 62.06 7.20
CA GLU A 204 19.29 61.89 7.39
C GLU A 204 20.12 62.35 6.15
N GLY A 205 19.46 62.89 5.11
CA GLY A 205 20.08 63.41 3.91
C GLY A 205 20.60 62.33 2.95
N VAL A 206 20.01 61.13 2.97
CA VAL A 206 20.28 60.08 1.98
C VAL A 206 19.65 60.45 0.64
N ASN A 207 20.41 60.26 -0.44
CA ASN A 207 19.98 60.64 -1.79
C ASN A 207 19.22 59.48 -2.45
N MET A 208 19.89 58.35 -2.63
CA MET A 208 19.31 57.18 -3.29
C MET A 208 18.92 56.11 -2.26
N ILE A 209 17.76 55.48 -2.39
CA ILE A 209 17.32 54.41 -1.48
C ILE A 209 17.02 53.12 -2.23
N ILE A 210 17.67 52.04 -1.79
CA ILE A 210 17.51 50.68 -2.31
C ILE A 210 16.83 49.84 -1.23
N ALA A 211 15.75 49.13 -1.56
CA ALA A 211 15.23 48.06 -0.73
C ALA A 211 15.82 46.73 -1.21
N VAL A 212 16.30 45.88 -0.29
CA VAL A 212 16.79 44.53 -0.58
C VAL A 212 16.02 43.56 0.31
N GLY A 213 15.40 42.52 -0.24
CA GLY A 213 14.60 41.66 0.62
C GLY A 213 13.87 40.49 -0.01
N HIS A 214 13.32 39.69 0.89
CA HIS A 214 12.85 38.34 0.61
C HIS A 214 11.34 38.22 0.83
N SER A 215 10.54 38.77 -0.09
CA SER A 215 9.07 38.76 0.00
C SER A 215 8.32 38.43 -1.30
N GLY A 216 9.04 38.18 -2.39
CA GLY A 216 8.46 37.73 -3.66
C GLY A 216 8.01 38.87 -4.57
N ILE A 217 8.12 38.63 -5.87
CA ILE A 217 7.96 39.66 -6.92
C ILE A 217 6.68 40.50 -6.79
N GLN A 218 5.57 39.93 -6.30
CA GLN A 218 4.33 40.70 -6.11
C GLN A 218 4.43 41.73 -4.98
N MET A 219 5.15 41.43 -3.90
CA MET A 219 5.44 42.42 -2.85
C MET A 219 6.48 43.44 -3.34
N ASP A 220 7.52 43.00 -4.05
CA ASP A 220 8.57 43.87 -4.57
C ASP A 220 8.00 44.95 -5.52
N ARG A 221 7.06 44.54 -6.40
CA ARG A 221 6.25 45.45 -7.23
C ARG A 221 5.38 46.41 -6.41
N LEU A 222 4.74 45.92 -5.35
CA LEU A 222 3.90 46.74 -4.46
C LEU A 222 4.73 47.74 -3.65
N ILE A 223 5.95 47.39 -3.25
CA ILE A 223 6.92 48.29 -2.60
C ILE A 223 7.25 49.44 -3.55
N CYS A 224 7.69 49.14 -4.78
CA CYS A 224 7.99 50.18 -5.78
C CYS A 224 6.78 51.06 -6.15
N GLN A 225 5.55 50.55 -6.03
CA GLN A 225 4.32 51.31 -6.29
C GLN A 225 3.90 52.20 -5.11
N LYS A 226 4.04 51.71 -3.87
CA LYS A 226 3.39 52.30 -2.67
C LYS A 226 4.34 52.98 -1.68
N VAL A 227 5.61 52.57 -1.62
CA VAL A 227 6.58 53.16 -0.68
C VAL A 227 7.25 54.37 -1.33
N PRO A 228 7.07 55.60 -0.80
CA PRO A 228 7.75 56.77 -1.32
C PRO A 228 9.27 56.67 -1.18
N ASN A 229 10.00 57.37 -2.05
CA ASN A 229 11.46 57.55 -1.99
C ASN A 229 12.33 56.31 -2.28
N ILE A 230 11.76 55.11 -2.49
CA ILE A 230 12.53 53.96 -3.01
C ILE A 230 12.86 54.21 -4.49
N ASP A 231 14.13 54.06 -4.85
CA ASP A 231 14.64 54.14 -6.22
C ASP A 231 14.77 52.75 -6.87
N ILE A 232 15.14 51.73 -6.09
CA ILE A 232 15.37 50.35 -6.56
C ILE A 232 14.89 49.33 -5.51
N VAL A 233 14.33 48.22 -5.96
CA VAL A 233 14.02 47.03 -5.17
C VAL A 233 14.77 45.82 -5.72
N VAL A 234 15.52 45.13 -4.86
CA VAL A 234 16.20 43.86 -5.15
C VAL A 234 15.49 42.74 -4.40
N GLY A 235 14.80 41.87 -5.14
CA GLY A 235 13.87 40.87 -4.61
C GLY A 235 14.39 39.44 -4.67
N GLY A 236 13.71 38.55 -3.95
CA GLY A 236 13.93 37.09 -3.94
C GLY A 236 12.63 36.31 -3.70
N HIS A 237 12.71 35.12 -3.10
CA HIS A 237 11.61 34.26 -2.63
C HIS A 237 10.79 33.56 -3.71
N THR A 238 10.36 34.26 -4.76
CA THR A 238 9.52 33.67 -5.82
C THR A 238 10.31 32.99 -6.93
N ASN A 239 11.65 32.92 -6.81
CA ASN A 239 12.54 32.34 -7.83
C ASN A 239 12.26 32.92 -9.24
N THR A 240 11.93 34.22 -9.29
CA THR A 240 11.45 34.90 -10.50
C THR A 240 12.62 35.27 -11.40
N PHE A 241 12.58 34.84 -12.67
CA PHE A 241 13.55 35.26 -13.67
C PHE A 241 13.05 36.48 -14.45
N LEU A 242 13.58 37.64 -14.10
CA LEU A 242 13.43 38.86 -14.89
C LEU A 242 14.58 38.96 -15.90
N TYR A 243 14.27 39.16 -17.19
CA TYR A 243 15.29 39.27 -18.24
C TYR A 243 14.81 40.09 -19.44
N SER A 244 15.64 41.02 -19.92
CA SER A 244 15.38 41.85 -21.09
C SER A 244 16.04 41.27 -22.35
N GLY A 245 15.26 40.61 -23.20
CA GLY A 245 15.69 40.10 -24.52
C GLY A 245 15.52 38.59 -24.68
N LYS A 246 16.40 37.93 -25.45
CA LYS A 246 16.44 36.47 -25.53
C LYS A 246 17.15 35.90 -24.30
N PRO A 247 16.59 34.92 -23.57
CA PRO A 247 17.26 34.33 -22.42
C PRO A 247 18.53 33.56 -22.84
N PRO A 248 19.56 33.49 -21.97
CA PRO A 248 20.83 32.84 -22.28
C PRO A 248 20.82 31.34 -21.95
N SER A 249 19.77 30.84 -21.27
CA SER A 249 19.58 29.43 -20.90
C SER A 249 18.08 29.07 -21.01
N VAL A 250 17.64 28.04 -20.30
CA VAL A 250 16.31 27.41 -20.45
C VAL A 250 15.17 28.06 -19.64
N GLU A 251 15.47 29.04 -18.78
CA GLU A 251 14.47 29.68 -17.92
C GLU A 251 13.46 30.54 -18.71
N GLU A 252 12.18 30.44 -18.34
CA GLU A 252 11.12 31.31 -18.86
C GLU A 252 11.21 32.72 -18.26
N ILE A 253 11.09 33.74 -19.11
CA ILE A 253 11.15 35.14 -18.73
C ILE A 253 9.79 35.58 -18.17
N GLN A 254 9.75 35.89 -16.87
CA GLN A 254 8.52 36.30 -16.17
C GLN A 254 8.25 37.83 -16.23
N GLY A 255 9.24 38.61 -16.68
CA GLY A 255 9.16 40.06 -16.85
C GLY A 255 10.47 40.65 -17.38
N PRO A 256 10.49 41.92 -17.84
CA PRO A 256 11.71 42.60 -18.25
C PRO A 256 12.65 42.85 -17.06
N TYR A 257 13.93 43.05 -17.33
CA TYR A 257 14.92 43.45 -16.33
C TYR A 257 15.48 44.85 -16.64
N PRO A 258 15.39 45.83 -15.73
CA PRO A 258 14.49 45.85 -14.57
C PRO A 258 13.02 45.97 -15.01
N GLU A 259 12.08 45.65 -14.12
CA GLU A 259 10.71 46.18 -14.23
C GLU A 259 10.68 47.62 -13.71
N ILE A 260 9.79 48.46 -14.24
CA ILE A 260 9.77 49.91 -13.98
C ILE A 260 8.38 50.32 -13.50
N TYR A 261 8.32 51.02 -12.37
CA TYR A 261 7.11 51.56 -11.77
C TYR A 261 7.22 53.07 -11.52
N ASN A 262 6.08 53.73 -11.36
CA ASN A 262 5.97 55.16 -11.00
C ASN A 262 6.68 56.15 -11.96
N ASP A 263 6.72 55.82 -13.26
CA ASP A 263 7.32 56.62 -14.36
C ASP A 263 6.78 58.05 -14.53
N GLN A 264 5.74 58.46 -13.79
CA GLN A 264 5.18 59.83 -13.80
C GLN A 264 6.05 60.86 -13.04
N GLY A 265 7.35 60.62 -12.87
CA GLY A 265 8.30 61.62 -12.35
C GLY A 265 9.60 61.04 -11.78
N LYS A 266 9.50 59.98 -10.98
CA LYS A 266 10.64 59.30 -10.33
C LYS A 266 10.46 57.79 -10.48
N PRO A 267 11.20 57.13 -11.41
CA PRO A 267 11.03 55.70 -11.65
C PRO A 267 11.59 54.89 -10.48
N CYS A 268 10.88 53.82 -10.12
CA CYS A 268 11.36 52.78 -9.20
C CYS A 268 11.61 51.49 -9.98
N LEU A 269 12.78 50.88 -9.80
CA LEU A 269 13.25 49.73 -10.59
C LEU A 269 13.21 48.44 -9.76
N VAL A 270 12.57 47.38 -10.25
CA VAL A 270 12.57 46.05 -9.59
C VAL A 270 13.50 45.09 -10.33
N VAL A 271 14.33 44.36 -9.57
CA VAL A 271 15.25 43.33 -10.10
C VAL A 271 15.28 42.07 -9.23
N THR A 272 15.37 40.91 -9.89
CA THR A 272 15.59 39.56 -9.33
C THR A 272 16.51 38.80 -10.30
N ASP A 273 17.28 37.80 -9.85
CA ASP A 273 18.29 37.12 -10.67
C ASP A 273 17.99 35.65 -11.01
N TYR A 274 16.76 35.20 -10.76
CA TYR A 274 16.30 33.80 -10.73
C TYR A 274 16.52 33.13 -9.38
N ALA A 275 17.53 32.26 -9.26
CA ALA A 275 17.66 31.30 -8.16
C ALA A 275 19.02 30.61 -8.17
N PHE A 276 19.33 29.92 -7.07
CA PHE A 276 20.39 28.92 -6.93
C PHE A 276 21.81 29.44 -7.21
N GLY A 277 21.98 30.76 -7.36
CA GLY A 277 23.18 31.37 -7.92
C GLY A 277 23.58 30.78 -9.29
N LYS A 278 22.60 30.39 -10.12
CA LYS A 278 22.83 30.02 -11.54
C LYS A 278 23.30 31.25 -12.34
N TYR A 279 22.79 32.41 -11.94
CA TYR A 279 23.11 33.72 -12.48
C TYR A 279 23.87 34.57 -11.45
N LEU A 280 24.22 35.77 -11.87
CA LEU A 280 24.58 36.91 -11.03
C LEU A 280 23.81 38.12 -11.57
N GLY A 281 22.90 38.68 -10.78
CA GLY A 281 22.19 39.92 -11.11
C GLY A 281 23.18 41.06 -11.41
N PHE A 282 22.94 41.81 -12.48
CA PHE A 282 23.75 42.97 -12.87
C PHE A 282 22.84 44.10 -13.34
N LEU A 283 22.83 45.22 -12.60
CA LEU A 283 22.11 46.45 -12.94
C LEU A 283 23.05 47.66 -12.79
N LYS A 284 23.31 48.36 -13.89
CA LYS A 284 24.02 49.64 -13.89
C LYS A 284 23.03 50.78 -13.98
N VAL A 285 23.18 51.80 -13.13
CA VAL A 285 22.30 52.98 -13.09
C VAL A 285 23.08 54.29 -13.08
N GLU A 286 22.45 55.35 -13.58
CA GLU A 286 22.91 56.74 -13.44
C GLU A 286 21.89 57.51 -12.62
N TYR A 287 22.21 57.80 -11.36
CA TYR A 287 21.41 58.57 -10.42
C TYR A 287 21.80 60.06 -10.49
N ASP A 288 20.82 60.93 -10.69
CA ASP A 288 21.01 62.39 -10.71
C ASP A 288 20.57 62.97 -9.37
N LYS A 289 21.52 63.65 -8.69
CA LYS A 289 21.31 64.19 -7.34
C LYS A 289 20.43 65.44 -7.33
N GLU A 290 20.47 66.27 -8.37
CA GLU A 290 19.68 67.50 -8.46
C GLU A 290 18.22 67.20 -8.87
N LEU A 291 17.99 66.08 -9.56
CA LEU A 291 16.66 65.57 -9.91
C LEU A 291 16.09 64.55 -8.90
N ASP A 292 16.82 64.23 -7.84
CA ASP A 292 16.54 63.18 -6.84
C ASP A 292 16.05 61.84 -7.45
N ARG A 293 16.67 61.35 -8.53
CA ARG A 293 16.16 60.14 -9.21
C ARG A 293 17.17 59.42 -10.08
N VAL A 294 16.94 58.13 -10.30
CA VAL A 294 17.57 57.39 -11.40
C VAL A 294 17.10 57.95 -12.75
N THR A 295 18.05 58.25 -13.64
CA THR A 295 17.79 58.84 -14.97
C THR A 295 18.11 57.91 -16.14
N LYS A 296 19.01 56.94 -15.94
CA LYS A 296 19.31 55.87 -16.92
C LYS A 296 19.58 54.55 -16.18
N TRP A 297 19.26 53.44 -16.83
CA TRP A 297 19.57 52.10 -16.34
C TRP A 297 19.87 51.15 -17.51
N LYS A 298 20.68 50.12 -17.24
CA LYS A 298 20.96 49.01 -18.15
C LYS A 298 21.40 47.79 -17.35
N GLY A 299 20.85 46.62 -17.63
CA GLY A 299 21.22 45.39 -16.92
C GLY A 299 20.61 44.13 -17.52
N ASN A 300 21.00 43.00 -16.97
CA ASN A 300 20.41 41.65 -17.13
C ASN A 300 21.15 40.69 -16.18
N PRO A 301 20.52 39.64 -15.65
CA PRO A 301 21.23 38.56 -14.95
C PRO A 301 22.27 37.87 -15.85
N ILE A 302 23.49 37.73 -15.34
CA ILE A 302 24.63 37.16 -16.05
C ILE A 302 24.70 35.66 -15.76
N LEU A 303 24.50 34.83 -16.79
CA LEU A 303 24.61 33.37 -16.66
C LEU A 303 26.05 32.95 -16.32
N LEU A 304 26.23 32.25 -15.20
CA LEU A 304 27.53 31.79 -14.71
C LEU A 304 27.95 30.45 -15.37
N ASP A 305 28.01 30.43 -16.70
CA ASP A 305 28.43 29.26 -17.49
C ASP A 305 29.97 29.12 -17.58
N ASN A 306 30.47 28.25 -18.45
CA ASN A 306 31.91 27.97 -18.61
C ASN A 306 32.75 29.15 -19.13
N ARG A 307 32.15 30.28 -19.53
CA ARG A 307 32.87 31.54 -19.81
C ARG A 307 33.52 32.14 -18.56
N PHE A 308 33.07 31.77 -17.37
CA PHE A 308 33.71 32.15 -16.10
C PHE A 308 34.55 30.98 -15.57
N HIS A 309 35.87 31.15 -15.58
CA HIS A 309 36.79 30.20 -14.96
C HIS A 309 36.59 30.16 -13.43
N ALA A 310 36.61 28.97 -12.84
CA ALA A 310 36.49 28.81 -11.40
C ALA A 310 37.68 29.44 -10.65
N SER A 311 37.40 30.28 -9.66
CA SER A 311 38.44 30.84 -8.79
C SER A 311 39.11 29.73 -7.97
N ARG A 312 40.45 29.62 -8.10
CA ARG A 312 41.28 28.68 -7.33
C ARG A 312 41.20 28.91 -5.83
N GLU A 313 40.98 30.16 -5.40
CA GLU A 313 40.83 30.53 -4.00
C GLU A 313 39.56 29.93 -3.41
N MET A 314 38.43 30.05 -4.14
CA MET A 314 37.17 29.44 -3.75
C MET A 314 37.21 27.92 -3.86
N GLU A 315 37.82 27.34 -4.90
CA GLU A 315 37.97 25.88 -4.98
C GLU A 315 38.82 25.31 -3.84
N ASN A 316 39.82 26.04 -3.34
CA ASN A 316 40.58 25.64 -2.15
C ASN A 316 39.72 25.70 -0.87
N ILE A 317 38.87 26.71 -0.71
CA ILE A 317 37.87 26.78 0.39
C ILE A 317 36.94 25.58 0.31
N LEU A 318 36.30 25.36 -0.85
CA LEU A 318 35.36 24.27 -1.06
C LEU A 318 36.01 22.87 -0.93
N ALA A 319 37.31 22.73 -1.21
CA ALA A 319 38.03 21.46 -1.08
C ALA A 319 38.09 20.91 0.35
N THR A 320 38.14 21.77 1.37
CA THR A 320 38.19 21.34 2.79
C THR A 320 36.91 20.59 3.20
N TYR A 321 35.77 21.10 2.72
CA TYR A 321 34.43 20.56 2.93
C TYR A 321 34.12 19.36 2.02
N LYS A 322 34.54 19.40 0.75
CA LYS A 322 34.28 18.34 -0.25
C LYS A 322 34.74 16.94 0.21
N HIS A 323 35.84 16.83 0.97
CA HIS A 323 36.29 15.54 1.49
C HIS A 323 35.31 14.95 2.52
N GLN A 324 34.88 15.74 3.50
CA GLN A 324 33.95 15.30 4.55
C GLN A 324 32.57 14.96 3.95
N LEU A 325 32.15 15.73 2.94
CA LEU A 325 30.94 15.47 2.16
C LEU A 325 31.02 14.09 1.47
N HIS A 326 32.07 13.81 0.70
CA HIS A 326 32.20 12.55 -0.07
C HIS A 326 32.19 11.28 0.81
N GLU A 327 32.83 11.32 1.98
CA GLU A 327 32.84 10.19 2.93
C GLU A 327 31.44 9.91 3.48
N PHE A 328 30.64 10.96 3.73
CA PHE A 328 29.26 10.84 4.18
C PHE A 328 28.31 10.39 3.07
N THR A 329 28.38 11.01 1.88
CA THR A 329 27.44 10.78 0.78
C THR A 329 27.49 9.38 0.21
N SER A 330 28.69 8.79 0.09
CA SER A 330 28.91 7.49 -0.55
C SER A 330 28.43 6.27 0.25
N THR A 331 27.93 6.46 1.48
CA THR A 331 27.42 5.37 2.32
C THR A 331 26.09 4.80 1.77
N VAL A 332 26.12 3.55 1.29
CA VAL A 332 24.93 2.81 0.82
C VAL A 332 24.02 2.41 2.00
N ILE A 333 22.71 2.63 1.83
CA ILE A 333 21.67 2.30 2.83
C ILE A 333 20.62 1.29 2.34
N GLY A 334 20.53 1.03 1.04
CA GLY A 334 19.58 0.09 0.46
C GLY A 334 19.69 0.01 -1.06
N SER A 335 18.66 -0.52 -1.73
CA SER A 335 18.53 -0.50 -3.19
C SER A 335 17.07 -0.41 -3.64
N THR A 336 16.85 -0.02 -4.90
CA THR A 336 15.54 -0.03 -5.55
C THR A 336 15.54 -0.91 -6.81
N ALA A 337 14.39 -1.52 -7.11
CA ALA A 337 14.11 -2.24 -8.35
C ALA A 337 13.11 -1.51 -9.27
N VAL A 338 12.55 -0.38 -8.80
CA VAL A 338 11.67 0.52 -9.56
C VAL A 338 12.19 1.95 -9.52
N LYS A 339 11.79 2.77 -10.49
CA LYS A 339 11.96 4.22 -10.41
C LYS A 339 11.10 4.78 -9.27
N ILE A 340 11.75 5.57 -8.41
CA ILE A 340 11.12 6.23 -7.27
C ILE A 340 10.81 7.67 -7.69
N ASP A 341 9.55 7.96 -7.98
CA ASP A 341 9.12 9.25 -8.50
C ASP A 341 8.67 10.18 -7.37
N GLY A 342 9.50 11.18 -7.11
CA GLY A 342 9.29 12.26 -6.15
C GLY A 342 9.16 13.64 -6.79
N ARG A 343 8.99 13.73 -8.12
CA ARG A 343 9.02 15.00 -8.86
C ARG A 343 7.92 15.95 -8.40
N PHE A 344 8.22 17.25 -8.32
CA PHE A 344 7.24 18.26 -7.89
C PHE A 344 6.02 18.31 -8.82
N SER A 345 6.21 18.20 -10.13
CA SER A 345 5.16 18.06 -11.16
C SER A 345 4.39 16.73 -11.11
N THR A 346 4.58 15.92 -10.07
CA THR A 346 3.84 14.69 -9.81
C THR A 346 3.35 14.67 -8.36
N CYS A 347 4.24 14.64 -7.37
CA CYS A 347 3.85 14.55 -5.95
C CYS A 347 3.08 15.76 -5.39
N ARG A 348 3.14 16.94 -6.03
CA ARG A 348 2.36 18.13 -5.59
C ARG A 348 0.99 18.25 -6.24
N LEU A 349 0.67 17.36 -7.19
CA LEU A 349 -0.58 17.36 -7.97
C LEU A 349 -1.35 16.03 -7.87
N GLN A 350 -0.68 14.92 -7.55
CA GLN A 350 -1.28 13.59 -7.48
C GLN A 350 -0.51 12.65 -6.54
N GLU A 351 -1.14 11.50 -6.24
CA GLU A 351 -0.50 10.34 -5.59
C GLU A 351 0.82 9.97 -6.32
N CYS A 352 1.92 9.79 -5.58
CA CYS A 352 3.21 9.41 -6.12
C CYS A 352 3.85 8.26 -5.31
N ASN A 353 4.62 7.38 -5.97
CA ASN A 353 5.02 6.13 -5.31
C ASN A 353 5.99 6.36 -4.14
N LEU A 354 6.86 7.37 -4.21
CA LEU A 354 7.67 7.82 -3.06
C LEU A 354 6.79 8.27 -1.88
N GLY A 355 5.73 9.03 -2.16
CA GLY A 355 4.77 9.47 -1.15
C GLY A 355 4.14 8.29 -0.41
N ASN A 356 3.56 7.34 -1.15
CA ASN A 356 2.96 6.13 -0.61
C ASN A 356 3.96 5.27 0.19
N MET A 357 5.19 5.13 -0.31
CA MET A 357 6.24 4.37 0.37
C MET A 357 6.59 4.93 1.74
N LEU A 358 6.71 6.26 1.85
CA LEU A 358 7.05 6.93 3.10
C LEU A 358 5.87 6.90 4.09
N THR A 359 4.63 7.10 3.64
CA THR A 359 3.45 7.05 4.52
C THR A 359 3.15 5.62 4.98
N ASP A 360 3.25 4.61 4.12
CA ASP A 360 3.12 3.20 4.53
C ASP A 360 4.26 2.76 5.47
N HIS A 361 5.49 3.27 5.26
CA HIS A 361 6.60 2.99 6.16
C HIS A 361 6.45 3.70 7.51
N LEU A 362 5.90 4.92 7.55
CA LEU A 362 5.59 5.63 8.79
C LEU A 362 4.59 4.86 9.67
N VAL A 363 3.49 4.35 9.08
CA VAL A 363 2.55 3.46 9.79
C VAL A 363 3.27 2.19 10.27
N ARG A 364 4.02 1.52 9.37
CA ARG A 364 4.73 0.26 9.68
C ARG A 364 5.80 0.42 10.78
N LYS A 365 6.47 1.58 10.85
CA LYS A 365 7.48 1.89 11.86
C LYS A 365 6.83 2.04 13.22
N VAL A 366 5.82 2.91 13.32
CA VAL A 366 5.08 3.17 14.57
C VAL A 366 4.37 1.91 15.09
N MET A 367 3.88 1.03 14.21
CA MET A 367 3.31 -0.28 14.62
C MET A 367 4.30 -1.23 15.32
N LYS A 368 5.62 -1.05 15.18
CA LYS A 368 6.63 -1.88 15.86
C LYS A 368 6.97 -1.38 17.26
N GLU A 369 6.63 -0.14 17.59
CA GLU A 369 7.00 0.51 18.86
C GLU A 369 5.85 0.32 19.86
N SER A 370 5.98 -0.69 20.73
CA SER A 370 4.95 -1.15 21.69
C SER A 370 4.34 -0.04 22.54
N ASP A 371 5.14 0.97 22.84
CA ASP A 371 4.85 2.02 23.82
C ASP A 371 4.12 3.22 23.18
N ILE A 372 3.88 3.18 21.86
CA ILE A 372 3.08 4.18 21.16
C ILE A 372 1.64 3.67 21.05
N ARG A 373 0.76 4.15 21.95
CA ARG A 373 -0.71 4.07 21.81
C ARG A 373 -1.34 5.35 22.34
N LEU A 374 -2.46 5.76 21.74
CA LEU A 374 -3.41 6.74 22.30
C LEU A 374 -4.70 6.06 22.82
N THR A 375 -4.86 4.75 22.63
CA THR A 375 -6.05 4.01 23.03
C THR A 375 -5.69 2.74 23.82
N GLU A 376 -6.50 2.44 24.84
CA GLU A 376 -6.48 1.17 25.57
C GLU A 376 -7.29 0.07 24.86
N ASN A 377 -7.94 0.37 23.73
CA ASN A 377 -8.75 -0.62 23.00
C ASN A 377 -7.89 -1.80 22.53
N ALA A 378 -8.20 -2.99 23.05
CA ALA A 378 -7.54 -4.24 22.68
C ALA A 378 -7.78 -4.65 21.22
N ASP A 379 -8.92 -4.24 20.63
CA ASP A 379 -9.27 -4.53 19.23
C ASP A 379 -8.60 -3.57 18.22
N SER A 380 -7.80 -2.59 18.69
CA SER A 380 -7.07 -1.69 17.80
C SER A 380 -5.77 -2.32 17.30
N TRP A 381 -5.71 -2.61 16.00
CA TRP A 381 -4.59 -3.31 15.35
C TRP A 381 -3.37 -2.39 15.07
N ALA A 382 -3.54 -1.07 15.11
CA ALA A 382 -2.47 -0.08 14.93
C ALA A 382 -2.64 1.15 15.84
N PRO A 383 -1.54 1.82 16.27
CA PRO A 383 -1.61 3.05 17.05
C PRO A 383 -2.32 4.19 16.30
N ALA A 384 -2.02 4.33 15.01
CA ALA A 384 -2.77 5.12 14.04
C ALA A 384 -2.76 4.36 12.70
N PRO A 385 -3.92 4.17 12.04
CA PRO A 385 -3.99 3.50 10.75
C PRO A 385 -3.75 4.45 9.57
N ILE A 386 -3.62 5.77 9.80
CA ILE A 386 -3.50 6.81 8.78
C ILE A 386 -2.20 7.58 8.97
N ALA A 387 -1.49 7.85 7.87
CA ALA A 387 -0.34 8.74 7.83
C ALA A 387 -0.50 9.75 6.69
N LEU A 388 -0.16 11.02 6.94
CA LEU A 388 -0.25 12.11 5.95
C LEU A 388 1.08 12.88 5.93
N ILE A 389 1.61 13.13 4.73
CA ILE A 389 2.83 13.91 4.50
C ILE A 389 2.54 14.96 3.44
N ASN A 390 2.80 16.23 3.74
CA ASN A 390 2.73 17.31 2.76
C ASN A 390 3.86 17.17 1.73
N SER A 391 3.51 17.26 0.46
CA SER A 391 4.42 17.11 -0.68
C SER A 391 5.56 18.15 -0.74
N GLY A 392 5.42 19.27 -0.02
CA GLY A 392 6.50 20.23 0.21
C GLY A 392 7.66 19.68 1.04
N GLY A 393 7.41 18.67 1.88
CA GLY A 393 8.41 17.93 2.65
C GLY A 393 9.29 17.01 1.79
N ILE A 394 8.80 16.57 0.63
CA ILE A 394 9.56 15.76 -0.34
C ILE A 394 10.31 16.73 -1.28
N ARG A 395 11.64 16.67 -1.28
CA ARG A 395 12.52 17.66 -1.95
C ARG A 395 13.28 17.12 -3.16
N ASN A 396 13.57 15.82 -3.19
CA ASN A 396 14.23 15.17 -4.32
C ASN A 396 13.74 13.71 -4.48
N TYR A 397 14.27 13.00 -5.47
CA TYR A 397 13.86 11.66 -5.86
C TYR A 397 15.00 10.88 -6.52
N LEU A 398 14.92 9.54 -6.51
CA LEU A 398 15.93 8.72 -7.16
C LEU A 398 15.80 8.82 -8.67
N LYS A 399 16.85 9.33 -9.34
CA LYS A 399 16.91 9.38 -10.80
C LYS A 399 17.34 8.06 -11.44
N SER A 400 17.85 7.08 -10.68
CA SER A 400 18.13 5.74 -11.20
C SER A 400 16.88 4.88 -11.28
N TYR A 401 16.81 4.02 -12.31
CA TYR A 401 15.72 3.07 -12.53
C TYR A 401 15.84 1.85 -11.60
N SER A 402 17.06 1.46 -11.26
CA SER A 402 17.39 0.44 -10.25
C SER A 402 18.80 0.67 -9.70
N GLY A 403 19.15 -0.01 -8.61
CA GLY A 403 20.51 0.03 -8.02
C GLY A 403 20.55 0.55 -6.58
N ASN A 404 21.76 0.81 -6.09
CA ASN A 404 22.01 1.25 -4.71
C ASN A 404 21.41 2.62 -4.41
N VAL A 405 21.00 2.81 -3.16
CA VAL A 405 20.53 4.07 -2.57
C VAL A 405 21.47 4.46 -1.44
N THR A 406 21.85 5.73 -1.34
CA THR A 406 22.85 6.23 -0.38
C THR A 406 22.27 7.14 0.71
N LEU A 407 23.12 7.56 1.66
CA LEU A 407 22.76 8.65 2.59
C LEU A 407 22.49 9.97 1.84
N GLU A 408 23.23 10.27 0.78
CA GLU A 408 22.98 11.46 -0.05
C GLU A 408 21.58 11.45 -0.66
N ASP A 409 21.12 10.31 -1.17
CA ASP A 409 19.74 10.16 -1.65
C ASP A 409 18.73 10.46 -0.53
N ALA A 410 18.90 9.87 0.65
CA ALA A 410 17.95 10.01 1.75
C ALA A 410 17.85 11.45 2.29
N TYR A 411 18.99 12.09 2.52
CA TYR A 411 19.05 13.50 2.92
C TYR A 411 18.56 14.43 1.80
N SER A 412 18.73 14.08 0.53
CA SER A 412 18.14 14.83 -0.59
C SER A 412 16.61 14.69 -0.66
N ILE A 413 16.08 13.52 -0.34
CA ILE A 413 14.65 13.20 -0.42
C ILE A 413 13.84 13.96 0.65
N MET A 414 14.26 13.94 1.93
CA MET A 414 13.67 14.73 3.02
C MET A 414 14.78 15.31 3.93
N PRO A 415 15.23 16.56 3.71
CA PRO A 415 16.40 17.15 4.39
C PRO A 415 16.12 17.81 5.75
N PHE A 416 14.85 17.97 6.15
CA PHE A 416 14.48 18.97 7.15
C PHE A 416 14.76 18.58 8.61
N GLY A 417 14.89 17.29 8.92
CA GLY A 417 15.00 16.80 10.30
C GLY A 417 13.69 17.00 11.07
N THR A 418 12.54 17.00 10.41
CA THR A 418 11.24 17.22 11.04
C THR A 418 10.82 15.97 11.80
N GLN A 419 10.50 16.10 13.08
CA GLN A 419 9.93 14.98 13.85
C GLN A 419 8.50 14.66 13.42
N TYR A 420 8.05 13.44 13.71
CA TYR A 420 6.65 13.06 13.54
C TYR A 420 5.87 13.16 14.85
N ILE A 421 4.55 13.28 14.75
CA ILE A 421 3.62 13.31 15.86
C ILE A 421 2.42 12.41 15.58
N LEU A 422 2.04 11.62 16.58
CA LEU A 422 0.79 10.88 16.61
C LEU A 422 -0.27 11.78 17.26
N LEU A 423 -1.39 12.03 16.59
CA LEU A 423 -2.49 12.83 17.15
C LEU A 423 -3.87 12.29 16.76
N GLU A 424 -4.92 12.79 17.39
CA GLU A 424 -6.32 12.43 17.11
C GLU A 424 -7.15 13.66 16.73
N VAL A 425 -7.87 13.58 15.61
CA VAL A 425 -8.77 14.64 15.12
C VAL A 425 -10.20 14.13 14.97
N THR A 426 -11.19 15.02 15.04
CA THR A 426 -12.59 14.70 14.72
C THR A 426 -12.81 14.57 13.20
N GLY A 427 -13.93 13.97 12.79
CA GLY A 427 -14.36 13.91 11.40
C GLY A 427 -14.31 15.27 10.66
N PRO A 428 -14.93 16.35 11.16
CA PRO A 428 -14.87 17.68 10.55
C PRO A 428 -13.43 18.21 10.39
N GLN A 429 -12.62 18.10 11.44
CA GLN A 429 -11.20 18.49 11.40
C GLN A 429 -10.43 17.74 10.31
N LEU A 430 -10.71 16.44 10.13
CA LEU A 430 -10.09 15.66 9.05
C LEU A 430 -10.58 16.07 7.65
N MET A 431 -11.85 16.47 7.52
CA MET A 431 -12.38 17.00 6.26
C MET A 431 -11.67 18.31 5.87
N ASP A 432 -11.51 19.24 6.82
CA ASP A 432 -10.80 20.50 6.62
C ASP A 432 -9.33 20.29 6.18
N VAL A 433 -8.67 19.25 6.70
CA VAL A 433 -7.32 18.82 6.28
C VAL A 433 -7.30 18.37 4.81
N PHE A 434 -8.26 17.54 4.38
CA PHE A 434 -8.33 17.11 2.96
C PHE A 434 -8.79 18.25 2.03
N GLU A 435 -9.60 19.19 2.48
CA GLU A 435 -9.93 20.41 1.71
C GLU A 435 -8.70 21.33 1.57
N ASN A 436 -7.91 21.56 2.63
CA ASN A 436 -6.69 22.35 2.52
C ASN A 436 -5.66 21.70 1.58
N SER A 437 -5.57 20.37 1.53
CA SER A 437 -4.69 19.64 0.61
C SER A 437 -4.87 20.05 -0.86
N VAL A 438 -6.03 20.58 -1.25
CA VAL A 438 -6.33 21.01 -2.63
C VAL A 438 -6.84 22.45 -2.71
N SER A 439 -6.68 23.25 -1.65
CA SER A 439 -7.15 24.64 -1.61
C SER A 439 -6.47 25.50 -2.68
N GLN A 440 -5.14 25.43 -2.75
CA GLN A 440 -4.29 26.12 -3.74
C GLN A 440 -3.87 25.21 -4.92
N TYR A 441 -4.70 24.23 -5.30
CA TYR A 441 -4.41 23.38 -6.46
C TYR A 441 -4.35 24.22 -7.74
N TRP A 442 -3.16 24.31 -8.36
CA TRP A 442 -2.93 25.01 -9.62
C TRP A 442 -1.79 24.32 -10.39
N PRO A 443 -1.90 24.03 -11.71
CA PRO A 443 -0.87 23.30 -12.46
C PRO A 443 0.52 23.95 -12.42
N ASP A 444 0.54 25.27 -12.43
CA ASP A 444 1.74 26.12 -12.46
C ASP A 444 2.16 26.61 -11.05
N GLY A 445 1.49 26.17 -9.98
CA GLY A 445 1.64 26.68 -8.61
C GLY A 445 2.59 25.85 -7.74
N PRO A 446 3.67 26.42 -7.15
CA PRO A 446 4.72 25.66 -6.46
C PRO A 446 4.37 25.22 -5.03
N TRP A 447 3.09 25.06 -4.67
CA TRP A 447 2.62 24.92 -3.29
C TRP A 447 2.88 23.52 -2.69
N GLY A 448 3.34 23.46 -1.43
CA GLY A 448 3.71 22.21 -0.74
C GLY A 448 2.55 21.39 -0.17
N ARG A 449 1.37 22.01 -0.02
CA ARG A 449 0.27 21.49 0.81
C ARG A 449 -0.42 20.22 0.33
N PHE A 450 -0.19 19.73 -0.89
CA PHE A 450 -0.82 18.50 -1.37
C PHE A 450 -0.36 17.28 -0.55
N LEU A 451 -1.30 16.47 -0.08
CA LEU A 451 -1.03 15.33 0.81
C LEU A 451 -0.75 14.04 0.05
N GLN A 452 0.42 13.45 0.33
CA GLN A 452 0.66 12.02 0.15
C GLN A 452 0.14 11.29 1.40
N MET A 453 -0.42 10.09 1.25
CA MET A 453 -1.18 9.44 2.32
C MET A 453 -1.01 7.92 2.38
N SER A 454 -1.24 7.34 3.57
CA SER A 454 -1.50 5.91 3.77
C SER A 454 -2.74 5.77 4.64
N GLY A 455 -3.56 4.76 4.38
CA GLY A 455 -4.80 4.52 5.13
C GLY A 455 -5.95 5.48 4.81
N ALA A 456 -5.81 6.33 3.78
CA ALA A 456 -6.88 7.14 3.25
C ALA A 456 -7.05 6.90 1.75
N ARG A 457 -8.27 7.08 1.24
CA ARG A 457 -8.63 7.10 -0.18
C ARG A 457 -9.52 8.30 -0.41
N VAL A 458 -9.01 9.29 -1.12
CA VAL A 458 -9.72 10.54 -1.40
C VAL A 458 -9.96 10.68 -2.90
N ALA A 459 -11.11 11.22 -3.27
CA ALA A 459 -11.39 11.64 -4.63
C ALA A 459 -11.80 13.12 -4.61
N TYR A 460 -11.15 13.94 -5.44
CA TYR A 460 -11.39 15.37 -5.51
C TYR A 460 -12.21 15.74 -6.76
N ASN A 461 -13.10 16.74 -6.64
CA ASN A 461 -13.65 17.48 -7.77
C ASN A 461 -13.14 18.91 -7.73
N LEU A 462 -12.05 19.16 -8.48
CA LEU A 462 -11.37 20.46 -8.51
C LEU A 462 -12.19 21.58 -9.17
N SER A 463 -13.29 21.26 -9.87
CA SER A 463 -14.24 22.26 -10.38
C SER A 463 -15.07 22.95 -9.30
N MET A 464 -15.09 22.40 -8.08
CA MET A 464 -15.78 22.98 -6.94
C MET A 464 -14.99 24.16 -6.31
N PRO A 465 -15.68 25.09 -5.62
CA PRO A 465 -15.03 26.09 -4.77
C PRO A 465 -14.10 25.46 -3.73
N VAL A 466 -13.09 26.22 -3.31
CA VAL A 466 -12.21 25.86 -2.17
C VAL A 466 -13.05 25.61 -0.92
N GLY A 467 -12.80 24.51 -0.19
CA GLY A 467 -13.64 24.10 0.95
C GLY A 467 -14.87 23.29 0.54
N SER A 468 -14.92 22.77 -0.68
CA SER A 468 -15.96 21.84 -1.17
C SER A 468 -15.44 20.92 -2.30
N ARG A 469 -14.13 20.67 -2.35
CA ARG A 469 -13.45 19.86 -3.39
C ARG A 469 -13.38 18.37 -3.06
N VAL A 470 -13.55 17.94 -1.81
CA VAL A 470 -13.56 16.53 -1.43
C VAL A 470 -14.86 15.88 -1.92
N HIS A 471 -14.79 15.17 -3.05
CA HIS A 471 -15.93 14.45 -3.61
C HIS A 471 -16.18 13.11 -2.89
N SER A 472 -15.16 12.52 -2.26
CA SER A 472 -15.32 11.49 -1.21
C SER A 472 -14.04 11.28 -0.44
N LEU A 473 -14.19 10.81 0.79
CA LEU A 473 -13.12 10.32 1.64
C LEU A 473 -13.50 8.94 2.20
N GLN A 474 -12.60 7.97 2.09
CA GLN A 474 -12.66 6.69 2.79
C GLN A 474 -11.39 6.48 3.62
N LEU A 475 -11.53 5.87 4.79
CA LEU A 475 -10.51 5.83 5.84
C LEU A 475 -10.36 4.41 6.37
N ARG A 476 -9.11 3.98 6.56
CA ARG A 476 -8.74 2.66 7.06
C ARG A 476 -9.04 2.60 8.56
N CYS A 477 -10.03 1.78 8.93
CA CYS A 477 -10.52 1.64 10.29
C CYS A 477 -9.40 1.16 11.26
N ALA A 478 -9.18 1.88 12.36
CA ALA A 478 -8.18 1.53 13.39
C ALA A 478 -8.63 0.41 14.33
N ASP A 479 -9.94 0.34 14.58
CA ASP A 479 -10.60 -0.48 15.61
C ASP A 479 -11.46 -1.58 14.96
N CYS A 480 -11.01 -2.08 13.81
CA CYS A 480 -11.63 -3.18 13.07
C CYS A 480 -10.68 -4.40 13.09
N PRO A 481 -11.13 -5.60 13.50
CA PRO A 481 -10.26 -6.79 13.58
C PRO A 481 -9.57 -7.18 12.26
N ILE A 482 -10.20 -6.87 11.13
CA ILE A 482 -9.58 -6.89 9.79
C ILE A 482 -9.57 -5.43 9.29
N PRO A 483 -8.44 -4.89 8.82
CA PRO A 483 -8.38 -3.54 8.27
C PRO A 483 -9.24 -3.43 7.01
N ILE A 484 -10.21 -2.52 7.05
CA ILE A 484 -11.12 -2.18 5.96
C ILE A 484 -11.22 -0.66 5.81
N TYR A 485 -11.52 -0.20 4.60
CA TYR A 485 -11.86 1.20 4.35
C TYR A 485 -13.36 1.44 4.61
N LYS A 486 -13.67 2.24 5.63
CA LYS A 486 -15.02 2.82 5.83
C LYS A 486 -15.12 4.13 5.04
N ASN A 487 -16.33 4.62 4.77
CA ASN A 487 -16.50 6.04 4.41
C ASN A 487 -16.15 6.93 5.62
N TRP A 488 -15.76 8.18 5.36
CA TRP A 488 -15.66 9.22 6.38
C TRP A 488 -17.01 9.45 7.09
N ASP A 489 -16.94 9.67 8.40
CA ASP A 489 -18.06 9.96 9.29
C ASP A 489 -17.73 11.22 10.12
N PRO A 490 -18.62 12.24 10.22
CA PRO A 490 -18.37 13.41 11.04
C PRO A 490 -18.36 13.13 12.55
N GLU A 491 -18.95 12.03 13.02
CA GLU A 491 -19.08 11.73 14.45
C GLU A 491 -17.96 10.81 15.00
N GLU A 492 -17.09 10.24 14.14
CA GLU A 492 -15.92 9.45 14.58
C GLU A 492 -14.64 10.30 14.75
N SER A 493 -13.75 9.86 15.65
CA SER A 493 -12.37 10.33 15.81
C SER A 493 -11.40 9.52 14.92
N TYR A 494 -10.40 10.18 14.36
CA TYR A 494 -9.37 9.58 13.50
C TYR A 494 -7.96 9.84 14.03
N ARG A 495 -7.19 8.76 14.22
CA ARG A 495 -5.80 8.79 14.70
C ARG A 495 -4.83 8.88 13.51
N LEU A 496 -3.99 9.91 13.50
CA LEU A 496 -3.11 10.28 12.37
C LEU A 496 -1.63 10.31 12.79
N LEU A 497 -0.75 10.02 11.82
CA LEU A 497 0.68 10.32 11.88
C LEU A 497 1.00 11.45 10.89
N ILE A 498 1.50 12.59 11.40
CA ILE A 498 1.89 13.76 10.58
C ILE A 498 3.24 14.32 11.02
N SER A 499 3.85 15.20 10.23
CA SER A 499 5.06 15.93 10.63
C SER A 499 4.75 17.05 11.63
N THR A 500 5.69 17.41 12.51
CA THR A 500 5.51 18.54 13.43
C THR A 500 5.40 19.90 12.72
N PHE A 501 5.93 20.02 11.50
CA PHE A 501 5.67 21.17 10.61
C PHE A 501 4.17 21.34 10.32
N MET A 502 3.50 20.27 9.88
CA MET A 502 2.04 20.30 9.67
C MET A 502 1.30 20.53 10.98
N ALA A 503 1.73 19.87 12.07
CA ALA A 503 1.09 19.99 13.38
C ALA A 503 1.10 21.42 13.95
N ASN A 504 2.17 22.18 13.67
CA ASN A 504 2.31 23.58 14.06
C ASN A 504 1.60 24.56 13.09
N GLY A 505 0.84 24.06 12.10
CA GLY A 505 0.06 24.87 11.17
C GLY A 505 0.78 25.28 9.88
N GLY A 506 1.94 24.68 9.58
CA GLY A 506 2.62 24.82 8.29
C GLY A 506 1.71 24.39 7.11
N ASP A 507 1.99 24.90 5.90
CA ASP A 507 1.13 24.73 4.71
C ASP A 507 -0.37 25.12 4.94
N ASP A 508 -0.61 26.03 5.89
CA ASP A 508 -1.92 26.44 6.44
C ASP A 508 -2.80 25.30 7.00
N PHE A 509 -2.21 24.22 7.51
CA PHE A 509 -2.94 23.18 8.26
C PHE A 509 -3.32 23.64 9.69
N SER A 510 -3.97 24.80 9.79
CA SER A 510 -4.38 25.51 11.02
C SER A 510 -5.33 24.74 11.95
N VAL A 511 -5.82 23.59 11.50
CA VAL A 511 -6.60 22.62 12.28
C VAL A 511 -5.76 22.01 13.41
N PHE A 512 -4.50 21.67 13.16
CA PHE A 512 -3.71 20.84 14.08
C PHE A 512 -3.19 21.54 15.36
N PRO A 513 -2.81 22.84 15.37
CA PRO A 513 -2.29 23.51 16.58
C PRO A 513 -3.24 23.50 17.79
N ASN A 514 -4.53 23.24 17.57
CA ASN A 514 -5.56 23.20 18.61
C ASN A 514 -5.93 21.76 19.04
N VAL A 515 -5.18 20.73 18.60
CA VAL A 515 -5.45 19.32 18.92
C VAL A 515 -4.85 18.94 20.28
N PRO A 516 -5.68 18.62 21.31
CA PRO A 516 -5.18 18.38 22.67
C PRO A 516 -4.50 17.00 22.83
N ASN A 517 -4.96 15.99 22.08
CA ASN A 517 -4.48 14.61 22.20
C ASN A 517 -3.36 14.35 21.18
N HIS A 518 -2.11 14.49 21.62
CA HIS A 518 -0.94 14.24 20.78
C HIS A 518 0.25 13.60 21.53
N LYS A 519 1.10 12.87 20.81
CA LYS A 519 2.34 12.25 21.29
C LYS A 519 3.46 12.44 20.26
N LEU A 520 4.49 13.20 20.61
CA LEU A 520 5.69 13.39 19.80
C LEU A 520 6.46 12.07 19.63
N LEU A 521 7.01 11.84 18.43
CA LEU A 521 7.75 10.63 18.09
C LEU A 521 9.25 10.93 17.96
N ASN A 522 10.09 10.04 18.50
CA ASN A 522 11.52 10.28 18.63
C ASN A 522 12.34 9.84 17.40
N PHE A 523 11.90 10.26 16.21
CA PHE A 523 12.62 10.12 14.94
C PHE A 523 12.17 11.18 13.93
N THR A 524 13.01 11.44 12.94
CA THR A 524 12.84 12.47 11.90
C THR A 524 12.39 11.92 10.55
N ASP A 525 11.96 12.82 9.66
CA ASP A 525 11.71 12.58 8.23
C ASP A 525 12.92 11.96 7.51
N THR A 526 14.14 12.47 7.70
CA THR A 526 15.33 11.85 7.10
C THR A 526 15.57 10.43 7.63
N GLU A 527 15.42 10.21 8.94
CA GLU A 527 15.57 8.88 9.54
C GLU A 527 14.50 7.89 9.06
N LEU A 528 13.28 8.36 8.78
CA LEU A 528 12.21 7.57 8.16
C LEU A 528 12.61 7.08 6.74
N VAL A 529 13.24 7.94 5.93
CA VAL A 529 13.76 7.56 4.60
C VAL A 529 14.89 6.52 4.74
N ILE A 530 15.80 6.71 5.70
CA ILE A 530 16.92 5.79 5.95
C ILE A 530 16.43 4.41 6.44
N ASP A 531 15.48 4.37 7.39
CA ASP A 531 14.86 3.14 7.91
C ASP A 531 14.05 2.43 6.81
N PHE A 532 13.35 3.18 5.95
CA PHE A 532 12.63 2.65 4.80
C PHE A 532 13.55 1.86 3.86
N PHE A 533 14.62 2.47 3.35
CA PHE A 533 15.51 1.80 2.39
C PHE A 533 16.30 0.64 3.03
N ARG A 534 16.66 0.74 4.32
CA ARG A 534 17.32 -0.35 5.04
C ARG A 534 16.41 -1.57 5.26
N THR A 535 15.12 -1.35 5.51
CA THR A 535 14.16 -2.43 5.82
C THR A 535 13.37 -2.96 4.63
N SER A 536 13.24 -2.19 3.55
CA SER A 536 12.35 -2.48 2.42
C SER A 536 13.08 -2.87 1.12
N SER A 537 14.38 -3.15 1.20
CA SER A 537 15.23 -3.42 0.04
C SER A 537 15.00 -4.81 -0.62
N PRO A 538 14.97 -4.91 -1.96
CA PRO A 538 14.86 -3.80 -2.92
C PRO A 538 13.41 -3.29 -3.00
N VAL A 539 13.24 -1.98 -3.19
CA VAL A 539 11.93 -1.29 -3.22
C VAL A 539 11.18 -1.48 -4.55
N TRP A 540 9.83 -1.61 -4.52
CA TRP A 540 9.02 -1.97 -5.71
C TRP A 540 7.52 -1.56 -5.79
N THR A 541 6.96 -0.72 -4.89
CA THR A 541 5.50 -0.45 -4.85
C THR A 541 4.97 0.66 -5.80
N GLY A 542 3.63 0.74 -5.96
CA GLY A 542 2.92 1.60 -6.92
C GLY A 542 1.49 2.03 -6.51
N LEU A 543 0.75 2.69 -7.41
CA LEU A 543 -0.40 3.60 -7.13
C LEU A 543 -1.82 2.95 -7.07
N THR A 544 -2.78 3.59 -6.38
CA THR A 544 -4.15 3.05 -6.17
C THR A 544 -5.29 4.11 -6.18
N ASN A 545 -6.36 3.89 -6.97
CA ASN A 545 -7.54 4.78 -7.05
C ASN A 545 -8.84 3.99 -7.30
N PHE A 546 -9.97 4.32 -6.66
CA PHE A 546 -11.29 3.64 -6.85
C PHE A 546 -12.51 4.38 -6.22
N LYS A 547 -13.74 4.28 -6.79
CA LYS A 547 -15.03 4.74 -6.17
C LYS A 547 -16.32 4.27 -6.92
N MET A 548 -17.39 3.80 -6.23
CA MET A 548 -18.83 3.86 -6.67
C MET A 548 -19.89 3.48 -5.58
N ILE A 549 -21.21 3.36 -5.91
CA ILE A 549 -22.40 3.36 -5.00
C ILE A 549 -23.50 2.32 -5.43
N TYR A 550 -24.40 1.88 -4.51
CA TYR A 550 -25.40 0.78 -4.65
C TYR A 550 -26.88 1.05 -4.21
N ARG A 551 -27.86 0.19 -4.60
CA ARG A 551 -29.25 0.03 -4.03
C ARG A 551 -29.89 -1.37 -4.29
N ALA A 552 -30.95 -1.74 -3.54
CA ALA A 552 -31.76 -3.01 -3.61
C ALA A 552 -33.22 -2.77 -3.09
N GLY A 553 -34.23 -3.68 -3.01
CA GLY A 553 -34.39 -5.13 -3.28
C GLY A 553 -35.74 -5.72 -2.73
N ILE A 554 -35.84 -7.05 -2.53
CA ILE A 554 -36.81 -7.83 -1.67
C ILE A 554 -38.16 -8.39 -2.28
N TYR A 555 -38.54 -9.62 -1.83
CA TYR A 555 -39.78 -10.42 -2.07
C TYR A 555 -40.17 -11.23 -0.78
N LEU A 556 -41.31 -11.96 -0.70
CA LEU A 556 -41.82 -12.53 0.58
C LEU A 556 -42.73 -13.83 0.55
N LEU A 557 -42.29 -14.95 1.19
CA LEU A 557 -43.05 -15.98 2.02
C LEU A 557 -44.26 -16.80 1.42
N LEU A 558 -44.95 -17.84 1.98
CA LEU A 558 -45.04 -18.85 3.13
C LEU A 558 -46.14 -19.93 2.68
N SER A 559 -46.53 -21.11 3.25
CA SER A 559 -46.04 -22.19 4.18
C SER A 559 -47.11 -23.30 4.49
N PHE A 560 -46.74 -24.43 5.13
CA PHE A 560 -47.60 -25.47 5.84
C PHE A 560 -48.56 -26.37 4.99
N THR A 561 -49.16 -27.52 5.40
CA THR A 561 -48.79 -28.82 6.08
C THR A 561 -49.85 -29.92 5.67
N LEU A 562 -50.02 -31.19 6.15
CA LEU A 562 -49.64 -32.02 7.32
C LEU A 562 -49.60 -33.56 6.94
N SER A 563 -49.80 -34.55 7.85
CA SER A 563 -49.69 -36.01 7.58
C SER A 563 -50.40 -36.96 8.60
N TRP A 564 -50.51 -38.27 8.28
CA TRP A 564 -50.98 -39.42 9.12
C TRP A 564 -50.03 -40.65 8.93
N THR A 565 -50.19 -41.75 9.70
CA THR A 565 -49.11 -42.75 9.90
C THR A 565 -49.49 -44.23 9.83
N VAL A 566 -48.63 -45.07 9.22
CA VAL A 566 -48.67 -46.55 9.21
C VAL A 566 -47.32 -47.13 9.73
N ASP A 567 -47.24 -48.45 9.94
CA ASP A 567 -46.10 -49.17 10.54
C ASP A 567 -44.89 -49.33 9.60
N SER A 568 -43.67 -49.42 10.15
CA SER A 568 -42.44 -49.16 9.38
C SER A 568 -41.12 -49.54 10.08
N LEU A 569 -40.11 -49.93 9.30
CA LEU A 569 -38.72 -50.11 9.74
C LEU A 569 -38.16 -48.80 10.29
N LYS A 570 -37.59 -48.85 11.50
CA LYS A 570 -37.03 -47.67 12.18
C LYS A 570 -35.50 -47.70 12.12
N LEU A 571 -34.94 -47.20 11.03
CA LEU A 571 -33.49 -47.11 10.81
C LEU A 571 -32.93 -45.80 11.40
N THR A 572 -31.79 -45.91 12.07
CA THR A 572 -31.00 -44.75 12.52
C THR A 572 -29.72 -44.67 11.71
N LEU A 573 -29.69 -43.77 10.74
CA LEU A 573 -28.48 -43.43 10.01
C LEU A 573 -27.66 -42.42 10.82
N ILE A 574 -26.40 -42.75 11.07
CA ILE A 574 -25.37 -41.78 11.42
C ILE A 574 -24.33 -41.73 10.31
N HIS A 575 -23.74 -40.56 10.10
CA HIS A 575 -22.77 -40.37 9.03
C HIS A 575 -21.75 -39.28 9.37
N THR A 576 -20.66 -39.25 8.61
CA THR A 576 -19.72 -38.12 8.56
C THR A 576 -19.27 -37.84 7.12
N ASN A 577 -18.90 -36.60 6.84
CA ASN A 577 -18.22 -36.20 5.61
C ASN A 577 -17.05 -35.22 5.88
N ASP A 578 -16.10 -35.10 4.94
CA ASP A 578 -15.04 -34.08 4.89
C ASP A 578 -14.26 -33.96 6.22
N ILE A 579 -13.86 -35.09 6.80
CA ILE A 579 -13.17 -35.14 8.10
C ILE A 579 -11.78 -34.52 8.03
N HIS A 580 -11.11 -34.57 6.88
CA HIS A 580 -9.80 -33.97 6.63
C HIS A 580 -8.79 -34.21 7.78
N SER A 581 -8.70 -35.46 8.22
CA SER A 581 -7.80 -35.93 9.27
C SER A 581 -7.84 -35.12 10.59
N ARG A 582 -9.00 -34.52 10.93
CA ARG A 582 -9.25 -33.82 12.21
C ARG A 582 -9.68 -34.84 13.28
N PHE A 583 -8.69 -35.43 13.95
CA PHE A 583 -8.92 -36.46 14.99
C PHE A 583 -8.92 -35.92 16.42
N THR A 584 -8.24 -34.81 16.65
CA THR A 584 -8.24 -34.04 17.89
C THR A 584 -9.48 -33.13 17.98
N PRO A 585 -9.93 -32.72 19.18
CA PRO A 585 -10.99 -31.73 19.31
C PRO A 585 -10.50 -30.35 18.86
N ILE A 586 -11.36 -29.63 18.13
CA ILE A 586 -11.09 -28.29 17.60
C ILE A 586 -11.97 -27.24 18.27
N ASN A 587 -11.51 -25.99 18.31
CA ASN A 587 -12.34 -24.86 18.73
C ASN A 587 -13.17 -24.29 17.55
N ASN A 588 -13.91 -23.19 17.76
CA ASN A 588 -14.67 -22.52 16.69
C ASN A 588 -13.79 -21.81 15.63
N GLU A 589 -12.47 -21.78 15.83
CA GLU A 589 -11.46 -21.22 14.93
C GLU A 589 -10.82 -22.33 14.06
N LEU A 590 -11.29 -23.57 14.21
CA LEU A 590 -10.79 -24.81 13.59
C LEU A 590 -9.35 -25.19 13.97
N LYS A 591 -8.76 -24.51 14.97
CA LYS A 591 -7.50 -24.86 15.60
C LYS A 591 -7.70 -25.99 16.62
N ASP A 592 -6.66 -26.81 16.81
CA ASP A 592 -6.60 -27.84 17.84
C ASP A 592 -6.74 -27.22 19.24
N CYS A 593 -7.55 -27.83 20.10
CA CYS A 593 -7.97 -27.22 21.35
C CYS A 593 -6.85 -27.07 22.39
N THR A 594 -6.64 -25.85 22.87
CA THR A 594 -5.75 -25.58 24.01
C THR A 594 -6.36 -26.06 25.33
N ALA A 595 -5.53 -26.17 26.38
CA ALA A 595 -6.03 -26.42 27.73
C ALA A 595 -7.05 -25.35 28.21
N ALA A 596 -6.91 -24.11 27.74
CA ALA A 596 -7.84 -23.02 28.04
C ALA A 596 -9.19 -23.19 27.31
N ASP A 597 -9.19 -23.62 26.04
CA ASP A 597 -10.43 -23.93 25.31
C ASP A 597 -11.21 -25.09 25.94
N ILE A 598 -10.49 -26.11 26.41
CA ILE A 598 -11.07 -27.26 27.11
C ILE A 598 -11.75 -26.80 28.40
N ALA A 599 -11.07 -26.00 29.22
CA ALA A 599 -11.62 -25.43 30.46
C ALA A 599 -12.81 -24.47 30.19
N ALA A 600 -12.74 -23.67 29.13
CA ALA A 600 -13.80 -22.75 28.71
C ALA A 600 -14.97 -23.44 27.99
N ASN A 601 -14.96 -24.77 27.83
CA ASN A 601 -15.95 -25.56 27.09
C ASN A 601 -16.10 -25.17 25.60
N LYS A 602 -15.04 -24.62 24.98
CA LYS A 602 -15.01 -24.18 23.58
C LYS A 602 -14.65 -25.28 22.57
N CYS A 603 -14.57 -26.55 23.00
CA CYS A 603 -14.05 -27.65 22.20
C CYS A 603 -15.13 -28.56 21.61
N PHE A 604 -15.01 -28.83 20.31
CA PHE A 604 -15.95 -29.59 19.50
C PHE A 604 -15.23 -30.70 18.71
N GLY A 605 -15.96 -31.71 18.28
CA GLY A 605 -15.42 -32.76 17.41
C GLY A 605 -14.36 -33.65 18.04
N GLY A 606 -13.45 -34.15 17.21
CA GLY A 606 -12.44 -35.13 17.58
C GLY A 606 -12.96 -36.57 17.66
N ALA A 607 -12.15 -37.52 17.21
CA ALA A 607 -12.49 -38.94 17.11
C ALA A 607 -12.86 -39.55 18.48
N ALA A 608 -12.25 -39.09 19.57
CA ALA A 608 -12.52 -39.61 20.91
C ALA A 608 -13.92 -39.24 21.42
N LYS A 609 -14.45 -38.06 21.07
CA LYS A 609 -15.85 -37.69 21.35
C LYS A 609 -16.81 -38.39 20.39
N ARG A 610 -16.45 -38.47 19.10
CA ARG A 610 -17.23 -39.18 18.07
C ARG A 610 -17.46 -40.63 18.48
N MET A 611 -16.44 -41.33 18.98
CA MET A 611 -16.56 -42.71 19.48
C MET A 611 -17.57 -42.84 20.62
N THR A 612 -17.58 -41.91 21.58
CA THR A 612 -18.57 -41.88 22.68
C THR A 612 -19.99 -41.61 22.15
N ALA A 613 -20.15 -40.71 21.19
CA ALA A 613 -21.44 -40.44 20.54
C ALA A 613 -21.98 -41.66 19.78
N VAL A 614 -21.17 -42.26 18.89
CA VAL A 614 -21.47 -43.47 18.12
C VAL A 614 -21.87 -44.63 19.05
N ARG A 615 -21.10 -44.87 20.12
CA ARG A 615 -21.40 -45.93 21.11
C ARG A 615 -22.70 -45.65 21.88
N ARG A 616 -22.99 -44.39 22.24
CA ARG A 616 -24.25 -43.99 22.88
C ARG A 616 -25.46 -44.19 21.95
N ILE A 617 -25.29 -43.97 20.66
CA ILE A 617 -26.32 -44.15 19.62
C ILE A 617 -26.57 -45.63 19.37
N ARG A 618 -25.53 -46.43 19.11
CA ARG A 618 -25.62 -47.90 18.95
C ARG A 618 -26.10 -48.64 20.19
N LYS A 619 -25.96 -48.08 21.40
CA LYS A 619 -26.60 -48.61 22.63
C LYS A 619 -28.08 -48.23 22.77
N LYS A 620 -28.54 -47.16 22.10
CA LYS A 620 -29.90 -46.61 22.27
C LYS A 620 -30.88 -47.08 21.18
N TYR A 621 -30.40 -47.28 19.96
CA TYR A 621 -31.23 -47.65 18.81
C TYR A 621 -30.78 -49.01 18.27
N LYS A 622 -31.74 -49.84 17.86
CA LYS A 622 -31.51 -51.23 17.43
C LYS A 622 -30.85 -51.30 16.06
N ASN A 623 -31.45 -50.65 15.07
CA ASN A 623 -31.01 -50.68 13.68
C ASN A 623 -30.23 -49.39 13.41
N VAL A 624 -28.90 -49.50 13.30
CA VAL A 624 -27.99 -48.37 13.10
C VAL A 624 -27.02 -48.67 11.95
N LEU A 625 -26.88 -47.72 11.03
CA LEU A 625 -25.78 -47.69 10.06
C LEU A 625 -24.88 -46.48 10.34
N PHE A 626 -23.57 -46.66 10.25
CA PHE A 626 -22.57 -45.61 10.33
C PHE A 626 -21.77 -45.54 9.02
N LEU A 627 -22.09 -44.54 8.20
CA LEU A 627 -21.55 -44.37 6.85
C LEU A 627 -20.58 -43.19 6.81
N ASP A 628 -19.67 -43.17 5.85
CA ASP A 628 -18.77 -42.05 5.61
C ASP A 628 -18.79 -41.64 4.14
N ALA A 629 -18.85 -40.34 3.84
CA ALA A 629 -18.99 -39.81 2.48
C ALA A 629 -17.68 -39.23 1.90
N GLY A 630 -16.52 -39.70 2.38
CA GLY A 630 -15.22 -39.40 1.78
C GLY A 630 -14.50 -38.17 2.33
N ASP A 631 -13.28 -37.96 1.83
CA ASP A 631 -12.29 -36.95 2.26
C ASP A 631 -11.93 -37.05 3.76
N GLN A 632 -11.54 -38.26 4.16
CA GLN A 632 -10.79 -38.49 5.41
C GLN A 632 -9.34 -38.04 5.26
N TYR A 633 -8.78 -38.20 4.06
CA TYR A 633 -7.45 -37.78 3.67
C TYR A 633 -7.29 -36.25 3.71
N GLN A 634 -6.02 -35.81 3.75
CA GLN A 634 -5.58 -34.41 3.68
C GLN A 634 -5.98 -33.53 4.90
N GLY A 635 -5.37 -32.35 5.04
CA GLY A 635 -5.90 -31.24 5.87
C GLY A 635 -5.40 -31.09 7.32
N THR A 636 -4.54 -32.01 7.80
CA THR A 636 -3.76 -31.83 9.05
C THR A 636 -2.39 -32.52 8.95
N LEU A 637 -1.49 -32.19 9.88
CA LEU A 637 -0.23 -32.91 10.08
C LEU A 637 -0.42 -34.43 10.32
N TRP A 638 -1.58 -34.87 10.80
CA TRP A 638 -1.87 -36.31 10.95
C TRP A 638 -1.79 -37.05 9.61
N TYR A 639 -2.30 -36.47 8.53
CA TYR A 639 -2.16 -37.06 7.20
C TYR A 639 -0.74 -36.90 6.64
N VAL A 640 -0.13 -35.71 6.82
CA VAL A 640 1.22 -35.42 6.30
C VAL A 640 2.26 -36.40 6.84
N LEU A 641 2.21 -36.70 8.15
CA LEU A 641 3.13 -37.60 8.83
C LEU A 641 2.72 -39.09 8.74
N PHE A 642 1.45 -39.41 8.98
CA PHE A 642 1.02 -40.81 9.20
C PHE A 642 0.18 -41.42 8.07
N ARG A 643 -0.21 -40.62 7.07
CA ARG A 643 -0.90 -41.06 5.84
C ARG A 643 -2.14 -41.91 6.16
N HIS A 644 -2.35 -43.00 5.43
CA HIS A 644 -3.44 -43.96 5.63
C HIS A 644 -3.50 -44.56 7.03
N LYS A 645 -2.36 -44.74 7.71
CA LYS A 645 -2.23 -45.59 8.91
C LYS A 645 -3.07 -45.08 10.08
N ALA A 646 -3.02 -43.78 10.35
CA ALA A 646 -3.80 -43.15 11.42
C ALA A 646 -5.31 -43.10 11.08
N ILE A 647 -5.66 -42.85 9.81
CA ILE A 647 -7.04 -42.86 9.32
C ILE A 647 -7.66 -44.25 9.50
N ALA A 648 -6.97 -45.29 9.02
CA ALA A 648 -7.41 -46.67 9.15
C ALA A 648 -7.61 -47.09 10.61
N ASP A 649 -6.67 -46.77 11.52
CA ASP A 649 -6.83 -47.10 12.94
C ASP A 649 -8.03 -46.41 13.59
N VAL A 650 -8.21 -45.11 13.33
CA VAL A 650 -9.33 -44.31 13.86
C VAL A 650 -10.67 -44.82 13.34
N MET A 651 -10.81 -45.06 12.04
CA MET A 651 -12.06 -45.56 11.46
C MET A 651 -12.37 -47.00 11.89
N ASN A 652 -11.35 -47.87 11.95
CA ASN A 652 -11.50 -49.24 12.46
C ASN A 652 -11.94 -49.29 13.93
N ALA A 653 -11.41 -48.40 14.78
CA ALA A 653 -11.80 -48.31 16.19
C ALA A 653 -13.20 -47.70 16.38
N LEU A 654 -13.57 -46.72 15.54
CA LEU A 654 -14.94 -46.18 15.45
C LEU A 654 -15.95 -47.21 14.93
N ARG A 655 -15.48 -48.21 14.17
CA ARG A 655 -16.27 -49.22 13.45
C ARG A 655 -17.29 -48.54 12.52
N TYR A 656 -16.82 -47.89 11.47
CA TYR A 656 -17.69 -47.54 10.35
C TYR A 656 -18.26 -48.83 9.72
N ASP A 657 -19.48 -48.75 9.17
CA ASP A 657 -20.15 -49.88 8.51
C ASP A 657 -19.89 -49.86 6.99
N ALA A 658 -19.70 -48.68 6.39
CA ALA A 658 -19.14 -48.49 5.04
C ALA A 658 -18.58 -47.07 4.87
N MET A 659 -17.75 -46.86 3.83
CA MET A 659 -17.22 -45.56 3.41
C MET A 659 -17.30 -45.42 1.88
N ALA A 660 -17.63 -44.24 1.38
CA ALA A 660 -17.41 -43.87 -0.02
C ALA A 660 -16.06 -43.16 -0.19
N LEU A 661 -15.42 -43.29 -1.36
CA LEU A 661 -14.21 -42.52 -1.67
C LEU A 661 -14.54 -41.04 -1.88
N GLY A 662 -13.70 -40.15 -1.35
CA GLY A 662 -13.60 -38.76 -1.75
C GLY A 662 -12.51 -38.52 -2.79
N ASN A 663 -12.33 -37.25 -3.18
CA ASN A 663 -11.26 -36.87 -4.11
C ASN A 663 -9.88 -36.89 -3.46
N HIS A 664 -9.75 -36.51 -2.18
CA HIS A 664 -8.46 -36.42 -1.50
C HIS A 664 -7.91 -37.79 -1.12
N GLU A 665 -8.73 -38.85 -1.13
CA GLU A 665 -8.25 -40.24 -1.05
C GLU A 665 -7.25 -40.60 -2.20
N PHE A 666 -7.28 -39.85 -3.31
CA PHE A 666 -6.35 -40.02 -4.45
C PHE A 666 -5.13 -39.07 -4.42
N ASP A 667 -4.91 -38.28 -3.36
CA ASP A 667 -3.84 -37.25 -3.29
C ASP A 667 -2.41 -37.78 -3.51
N HIS A 668 -2.23 -39.09 -3.35
CA HIS A 668 -0.96 -39.80 -3.54
C HIS A 668 -1.09 -40.95 -4.55
N ALA A 669 -2.02 -40.82 -5.51
CA ALA A 669 -2.36 -41.79 -6.55
C ALA A 669 -2.75 -43.17 -5.97
N LEU A 670 -2.80 -44.24 -6.78
CA LEU A 670 -3.19 -45.56 -6.27
C LEU A 670 -2.24 -46.09 -5.19
N ALA A 671 -0.96 -45.74 -5.28
CA ALA A 671 0.04 -46.04 -4.26
C ALA A 671 -0.33 -45.49 -2.85
N GLY A 672 -1.05 -44.37 -2.78
CA GLY A 672 -1.57 -43.80 -1.53
C GLY A 672 -2.92 -44.36 -1.07
N LEU A 673 -3.71 -44.92 -1.98
CA LEU A 673 -5.07 -45.42 -1.73
C LEU A 673 -5.09 -46.91 -1.34
N LEU A 674 -4.39 -47.77 -2.09
CA LEU A 674 -4.37 -49.22 -1.88
C LEU A 674 -4.03 -49.65 -0.43
N PRO A 675 -3.12 -48.96 0.32
CA PRO A 675 -2.90 -49.27 1.73
C PRO A 675 -4.12 -49.05 2.65
N LEU A 676 -4.94 -48.03 2.41
CA LEU A 676 -6.19 -47.83 3.16
C LEU A 676 -7.19 -48.96 2.87
N LEU A 677 -7.34 -49.30 1.59
CA LEU A 677 -8.22 -50.40 1.15
C LEU A 677 -7.83 -51.76 1.75
N ARG A 678 -6.53 -51.98 2.02
CA ARG A 678 -6.04 -53.17 2.73
C ARG A 678 -6.20 -53.15 4.25
N GLU A 679 -6.19 -51.98 4.90
CA GLU A 679 -6.31 -51.89 6.36
C GLU A 679 -7.76 -51.68 6.86
N ALA A 680 -8.69 -51.26 6.00
CA ALA A 680 -10.07 -51.03 6.37
C ALA A 680 -10.82 -52.33 6.70
N LYS A 681 -11.50 -52.37 7.85
CA LYS A 681 -12.31 -53.51 8.32
C LYS A 681 -13.79 -53.39 7.95
N PHE A 682 -14.08 -52.53 6.97
CA PHE A 682 -15.39 -52.17 6.46
C PHE A 682 -15.25 -51.92 4.94
N PRO A 683 -16.30 -52.12 4.13
CA PRO A 683 -16.26 -51.84 2.70
C PRO A 683 -16.00 -50.36 2.43
N ILE A 684 -14.96 -50.09 1.65
CA ILE A 684 -14.74 -48.80 0.97
C ILE A 684 -15.28 -48.93 -0.46
N MET A 685 -15.98 -47.90 -0.93
CA MET A 685 -16.85 -48.00 -2.09
C MET A 685 -16.75 -46.82 -3.06
N ALA A 686 -16.82 -47.13 -4.36
CA ALA A 686 -17.16 -46.18 -5.41
C ALA A 686 -17.59 -46.97 -6.66
N ALA A 687 -18.87 -46.86 -7.02
CA ALA A 687 -19.46 -47.61 -8.12
C ALA A 687 -19.07 -47.10 -9.50
N ASN A 688 -18.64 -45.83 -9.58
CA ASN A 688 -18.31 -45.13 -10.81
C ASN A 688 -16.80 -45.00 -11.06
N VAL A 689 -15.95 -45.76 -10.36
CA VAL A 689 -14.50 -45.82 -10.58
C VAL A 689 -14.17 -47.07 -11.39
N ALA A 690 -13.57 -46.89 -12.57
CA ALA A 690 -13.09 -47.96 -13.42
C ALA A 690 -11.56 -47.93 -13.52
N SER A 691 -10.91 -49.09 -13.55
CA SER A 691 -9.45 -49.21 -13.70
C SER A 691 -9.07 -50.62 -14.11
N ASP A 692 -7.99 -50.77 -14.85
CA ASP A 692 -7.38 -52.08 -15.19
C ASP A 692 -6.54 -52.66 -14.03
N ASN A 693 -6.45 -51.97 -12.90
CA ASN A 693 -5.68 -52.43 -11.73
C ASN A 693 -6.42 -53.54 -10.96
N GLU A 694 -5.92 -54.78 -11.04
CA GLU A 694 -6.50 -55.96 -10.39
C GLU A 694 -6.64 -55.83 -8.85
N GLU A 695 -5.67 -55.20 -8.16
CA GLU A 695 -5.72 -55.00 -6.70
C GLU A 695 -6.86 -54.04 -6.32
N LEU A 696 -7.05 -52.97 -7.11
CA LEU A 696 -8.16 -52.03 -6.92
C LEU A 696 -9.51 -52.70 -7.19
N GLN A 697 -9.64 -53.46 -8.29
CA GLN A 697 -10.87 -54.20 -8.61
C GLN A 697 -11.25 -55.23 -7.52
N ALA A 698 -10.26 -55.86 -6.88
CA ALA A 698 -10.51 -56.85 -5.83
C ALA A 698 -10.91 -56.23 -4.47
N LEU A 699 -10.48 -54.99 -4.19
CA LEU A 699 -10.69 -54.33 -2.88
C LEU A 699 -11.84 -53.31 -2.89
N LEU A 700 -12.00 -52.54 -3.96
CA LEU A 700 -13.02 -51.49 -4.08
C LEU A 700 -14.37 -52.09 -4.49
N LYS A 701 -15.46 -51.71 -3.80
CA LYS A 701 -16.80 -52.24 -4.10
C LYS A 701 -17.71 -51.16 -4.70
N PRO A 702 -18.64 -51.52 -5.61
CA PRO A 702 -19.66 -50.56 -6.06
C PRO A 702 -20.69 -50.30 -4.96
N TYR A 703 -21.10 -51.36 -4.25
CA TYR A 703 -22.12 -51.30 -3.20
C TYR A 703 -21.88 -52.34 -2.11
N THR A 704 -22.67 -52.25 -1.03
CA THR A 704 -22.87 -53.30 -0.03
C THR A 704 -24.34 -53.40 0.36
N ILE A 705 -24.78 -54.52 0.94
CA ILE A 705 -26.16 -54.75 1.36
C ILE A 705 -26.18 -55.14 2.85
N PHE A 706 -27.04 -54.49 3.62
CA PHE A 706 -27.35 -54.80 5.01
C PHE A 706 -28.79 -55.30 5.14
N THR A 707 -29.12 -56.02 6.21
CA THR A 707 -30.48 -56.50 6.49
C THR A 707 -30.90 -56.09 7.90
N PHE A 708 -32.04 -55.41 8.01
CA PHE A 708 -32.64 -55.00 9.28
C PHE A 708 -34.13 -55.36 9.28
N ASP A 709 -34.58 -56.19 10.22
CA ASP A 709 -36.00 -56.52 10.41
C ASP A 709 -36.72 -56.89 9.10
N ASP A 710 -36.13 -57.86 8.37
CA ASP A 710 -36.55 -58.37 7.07
C ASP A 710 -36.67 -57.34 5.94
N VAL A 711 -36.04 -56.17 6.10
CA VAL A 711 -35.80 -55.18 5.05
C VAL A 711 -34.33 -55.21 4.65
N LYS A 712 -34.07 -55.41 3.35
CA LYS A 712 -32.73 -55.22 2.76
C LYS A 712 -32.49 -53.73 2.50
N VAL A 713 -31.35 -53.22 2.95
CA VAL A 713 -30.87 -51.85 2.72
C VAL A 713 -29.57 -51.91 1.91
N GLY A 714 -29.63 -51.48 0.65
CA GLY A 714 -28.47 -51.35 -0.22
C GLY A 714 -27.80 -50.00 -0.02
N VAL A 715 -26.46 -49.97 -0.06
CA VAL A 715 -25.66 -48.75 0.05
C VAL A 715 -24.68 -48.70 -1.12
N ILE A 716 -24.84 -47.73 -2.02
CA ILE A 716 -24.02 -47.57 -3.24
C ILE A 716 -23.03 -46.41 -3.02
N GLY A 717 -21.75 -46.63 -3.34
CA GLY A 717 -20.72 -45.58 -3.27
C GLY A 717 -20.64 -44.76 -4.56
N TYR A 718 -20.36 -43.46 -4.49
CA TYR A 718 -20.00 -42.63 -5.66
C TYR A 718 -18.97 -41.53 -5.32
N VAL A 719 -18.22 -41.07 -6.31
CA VAL A 719 -17.20 -40.02 -6.18
C VAL A 719 -17.17 -39.15 -7.43
N THR A 720 -16.91 -37.84 -7.30
CA THR A 720 -16.98 -36.94 -8.47
C THR A 720 -15.95 -37.29 -9.57
N PRO A 721 -16.35 -37.34 -10.85
CA PRO A 721 -15.41 -37.42 -11.98
C PRO A 721 -14.40 -36.27 -12.05
N LEU A 722 -14.66 -35.16 -11.37
CA LEU A 722 -13.69 -34.07 -11.22
C LEU A 722 -12.44 -34.49 -10.44
N THR A 723 -12.46 -35.61 -9.72
CA THR A 723 -11.30 -36.17 -8.99
C THR A 723 -10.07 -36.34 -9.89
N LYS A 724 -10.25 -36.63 -11.19
CA LYS A 724 -9.16 -36.71 -12.19
C LYS A 724 -8.44 -35.38 -12.46
N LYS A 725 -9.06 -34.25 -12.07
CA LYS A 725 -8.54 -32.87 -12.14
C LYS A 725 -8.16 -32.30 -10.77
N LEU A 726 -8.89 -32.70 -9.73
CA LEU A 726 -8.73 -32.21 -8.35
C LEU A 726 -7.60 -32.93 -7.60
N SER A 727 -7.27 -34.17 -8.00
CA SER A 727 -6.28 -35.00 -7.32
C SER A 727 -5.51 -35.90 -8.32
N LYS A 728 -4.59 -36.74 -7.83
CA LYS A 728 -3.62 -37.50 -8.67
C LYS A 728 -4.21 -38.80 -9.26
N ALA A 729 -5.49 -38.80 -9.60
CA ALA A 729 -6.26 -39.97 -10.02
C ALA A 729 -6.13 -40.28 -11.54
N HIS A 730 -4.92 -40.22 -12.09
CA HIS A 730 -4.71 -40.44 -13.54
C HIS A 730 -4.71 -41.92 -13.96
N GLU A 731 -4.63 -42.84 -12.99
CA GLU A 731 -4.59 -44.31 -13.17
C GLU A 731 -5.99 -44.96 -13.19
N VAL A 732 -7.04 -44.14 -13.11
CA VAL A 732 -8.44 -44.58 -13.07
C VAL A 732 -9.31 -43.68 -13.96
N GLU A 733 -10.41 -44.23 -14.44
CA GLU A 733 -11.48 -43.51 -15.11
C GLU A 733 -12.69 -43.35 -14.17
N PHE A 734 -13.47 -42.30 -14.41
CA PHE A 734 -14.67 -42.00 -13.63
C PHE A 734 -15.89 -41.92 -14.55
N GLU A 735 -16.84 -42.83 -14.36
CA GLU A 735 -18.16 -42.79 -15.01
C GLU A 735 -19.05 -41.70 -14.37
N ASP A 736 -20.08 -41.25 -15.10
CA ASP A 736 -21.10 -40.30 -14.63
C ASP A 736 -21.91 -40.86 -13.45
N GLU A 737 -22.05 -40.07 -12.39
CA GLU A 737 -22.66 -40.52 -11.14
C GLU A 737 -24.12 -40.96 -11.33
N ILE A 738 -24.90 -40.23 -12.14
CA ILE A 738 -26.33 -40.46 -12.34
C ILE A 738 -26.54 -41.74 -13.16
N GLN A 739 -25.75 -41.96 -14.21
CA GLN A 739 -25.81 -43.17 -15.04
C GLN A 739 -25.47 -44.42 -14.22
N VAL A 740 -24.40 -44.36 -13.43
CA VAL A 740 -23.94 -45.49 -12.60
C VAL A 740 -24.89 -45.77 -11.45
N LEU A 741 -25.34 -44.75 -10.72
CA LEU A 741 -26.29 -44.93 -9.64
C LEU A 741 -27.62 -45.46 -10.17
N THR A 742 -28.06 -45.06 -11.36
CA THR A 742 -29.26 -45.63 -12.02
C THR A 742 -29.07 -47.11 -12.34
N ARG A 743 -27.91 -47.49 -12.91
CA ARG A 743 -27.55 -48.87 -13.23
C ARG A 743 -27.58 -49.77 -11.97
N PHE A 744 -26.90 -49.36 -10.90
CA PHE A 744 -26.85 -50.16 -9.67
C PHE A 744 -28.14 -50.09 -8.84
N ALA A 745 -28.87 -48.98 -8.82
CA ALA A 745 -30.16 -48.91 -8.11
C ALA A 745 -31.21 -49.84 -8.75
N ALA A 746 -31.24 -49.94 -10.09
CA ALA A 746 -32.06 -50.91 -10.80
C ALA A 746 -31.66 -52.35 -10.46
N GLN A 747 -30.37 -52.69 -10.57
CA GLN A 747 -29.84 -54.02 -10.22
C GLN A 747 -30.20 -54.41 -8.78
N LEU A 748 -30.04 -53.52 -7.81
CA LEU A 748 -30.36 -53.79 -6.41
C LEU A 748 -31.87 -54.04 -6.21
N LYS A 749 -32.75 -53.33 -6.92
CA LYS A 749 -34.19 -53.63 -6.91
C LYS A 749 -34.50 -55.02 -7.48
N GLU A 750 -33.83 -55.43 -8.55
CA GLU A 750 -33.95 -56.79 -9.12
C GLU A 750 -33.42 -57.88 -8.17
N GLU A 751 -32.35 -57.60 -7.41
CA GLU A 751 -31.86 -58.44 -6.29
C GLU A 751 -32.80 -58.43 -5.06
N GLY A 752 -33.94 -57.73 -5.13
CA GLY A 752 -34.93 -57.64 -4.07
C GLY A 752 -34.49 -56.80 -2.87
N VAL A 753 -33.61 -55.81 -3.08
CA VAL A 753 -33.31 -54.77 -2.08
C VAL A 753 -34.52 -53.84 -1.95
N ASN A 754 -34.89 -53.50 -0.71
CA ASN A 754 -36.04 -52.65 -0.46
C ASN A 754 -35.63 -51.17 -0.46
N MET A 755 -34.75 -50.79 0.46
CA MET A 755 -34.33 -49.39 0.62
C MET A 755 -32.94 -49.17 0.01
N ILE A 756 -32.73 -48.07 -0.70
CA ILE A 756 -31.42 -47.76 -1.32
C ILE A 756 -30.88 -46.41 -0.84
N ILE A 757 -29.65 -46.43 -0.32
CA ILE A 757 -28.90 -45.26 0.11
C ILE A 757 -27.74 -45.04 -0.87
N ALA A 758 -27.65 -43.86 -1.47
CA ALA A 758 -26.43 -43.42 -2.14
C ALA A 758 -25.53 -42.72 -1.09
N VAL A 759 -24.24 -43.03 -1.06
CA VAL A 759 -23.24 -42.36 -0.21
C VAL A 759 -22.10 -41.93 -1.10
N GLY A 760 -21.70 -40.66 -1.05
CA GLY A 760 -20.65 -40.24 -1.96
C GLY A 760 -20.28 -38.77 -1.95
N HIS A 761 -19.30 -38.50 -2.81
CA HIS A 761 -18.47 -37.31 -2.72
C HIS A 761 -18.48 -36.51 -4.02
N SER A 762 -19.66 -35.95 -4.33
CA SER A 762 -19.85 -35.08 -5.52
C SER A 762 -20.48 -33.71 -5.21
N GLY A 763 -20.81 -33.43 -3.95
CA GLY A 763 -21.26 -32.12 -3.52
C GLY A 763 -22.76 -31.91 -3.61
N ILE A 764 -23.27 -31.03 -2.74
CA ILE A 764 -24.70 -30.86 -2.49
C ILE A 764 -25.55 -30.69 -3.75
N GLN A 765 -25.05 -30.01 -4.79
CA GLN A 765 -25.81 -29.84 -6.05
C GLN A 765 -25.91 -31.14 -6.86
N MET A 766 -24.89 -32.01 -6.86
CA MET A 766 -25.00 -33.35 -7.43
C MET A 766 -25.86 -34.26 -6.54
N ASP A 767 -25.72 -34.17 -5.22
CA ASP A 767 -26.51 -34.97 -4.27
C ASP A 767 -28.02 -34.69 -4.41
N ARG A 768 -28.38 -33.41 -4.60
CA ARG A 768 -29.73 -32.96 -4.97
C ARG A 768 -30.17 -33.48 -6.34
N LEU A 769 -29.30 -33.47 -7.35
CA LEU A 769 -29.60 -34.00 -8.68
C LEU A 769 -29.79 -35.52 -8.69
N ILE A 770 -29.04 -36.27 -7.87
CA ILE A 770 -29.21 -37.71 -7.68
C ILE A 770 -30.62 -37.99 -7.15
N CYS A 771 -31.04 -37.30 -6.09
CA CYS A 771 -32.42 -37.39 -5.56
C CYS A 771 -33.52 -36.92 -6.53
N GLN A 772 -33.19 -36.22 -7.62
CA GLN A 772 -34.14 -35.74 -8.64
C GLN A 772 -34.16 -36.58 -9.92
N LYS A 773 -33.13 -37.39 -10.18
CA LYS A 773 -32.89 -38.03 -11.48
C LYS A 773 -32.57 -39.52 -11.43
N VAL A 774 -32.17 -40.06 -10.28
CA VAL A 774 -31.88 -41.49 -10.11
C VAL A 774 -33.09 -42.16 -9.46
N PRO A 775 -33.85 -42.98 -10.19
CA PRO A 775 -34.99 -43.69 -9.61
C PRO A 775 -34.56 -44.64 -8.48
N ASN A 776 -35.49 -44.96 -7.59
CA ASN A 776 -35.33 -45.92 -6.49
C ASN A 776 -34.40 -45.52 -5.33
N ILE A 777 -33.69 -44.38 -5.37
CA ILE A 777 -32.93 -43.87 -4.22
C ILE A 777 -33.89 -43.33 -3.14
N ASP A 778 -33.67 -43.72 -1.88
CA ASP A 778 -34.42 -43.25 -0.71
C ASP A 778 -33.68 -42.16 0.07
N ILE A 779 -32.35 -42.25 0.14
CA ILE A 779 -31.49 -41.31 0.87
C ILE A 779 -30.19 -41.09 0.09
N VAL A 780 -29.72 -39.84 0.05
CA VAL A 780 -28.38 -39.47 -0.39
C VAL A 780 -27.60 -38.90 0.80
N VAL A 781 -26.40 -39.45 1.05
CA VAL A 781 -25.45 -39.00 2.08
C VAL A 781 -24.25 -38.38 1.36
N GLY A 782 -24.23 -37.05 1.34
CA GLY A 782 -23.27 -36.25 0.59
C GLY A 782 -22.03 -35.84 1.37
N GLY A 783 -21.08 -35.25 0.63
CA GLY A 783 -19.85 -34.65 1.14
C GLY A 783 -19.35 -33.57 0.19
N HIS A 784 -18.04 -33.35 0.13
CA HIS A 784 -17.30 -32.46 -0.80
C HIS A 784 -17.52 -30.96 -0.59
N THR A 785 -18.77 -30.53 -0.44
CA THR A 785 -19.12 -29.11 -0.37
C THR A 785 -19.17 -28.56 1.04
N ASN A 786 -18.79 -29.34 2.05
CA ASN A 786 -18.71 -28.92 3.45
C ASN A 786 -20.05 -28.31 3.96
N THR A 787 -21.17 -28.72 3.35
CA THR A 787 -22.49 -28.08 3.49
C THR A 787 -23.07 -28.35 4.87
N PHE A 788 -23.48 -27.30 5.60
CA PHE A 788 -24.19 -27.44 6.87
C PHE A 788 -25.71 -27.36 6.68
N LEU A 789 -26.34 -28.53 6.64
CA LEU A 789 -27.80 -28.66 6.69
C LEU A 789 -28.24 -28.75 8.16
N TYR A 790 -29.22 -27.93 8.58
CA TYR A 790 -29.75 -27.95 9.95
C TYR A 790 -31.19 -27.44 10.04
N SER A 791 -32.04 -28.18 10.75
CA SER A 791 -33.44 -27.81 10.99
C SER A 791 -33.61 -27.11 12.36
N GLY A 792 -33.79 -25.78 12.35
CA GLY A 792 -34.02 -24.95 13.54
C GLY A 792 -32.85 -24.01 13.85
N LYS A 793 -32.74 -23.52 15.09
CA LYS A 793 -31.59 -22.68 15.51
C LYS A 793 -30.29 -23.51 15.52
N PRO A 794 -29.20 -23.07 14.88
CA PRO A 794 -27.95 -23.82 14.86
C PRO A 794 -27.32 -23.89 16.27
N PRO A 795 -26.58 -24.96 16.60
CA PRO A 795 -26.01 -25.17 17.93
C PRO A 795 -24.61 -24.56 18.09
N SER A 796 -24.00 -24.06 17.02
CA SER A 796 -22.70 -23.38 16.99
C SER A 796 -22.70 -22.29 15.91
N VAL A 797 -21.51 -21.88 15.43
CA VAL A 797 -21.30 -20.71 14.55
C VAL A 797 -21.52 -20.96 13.05
N GLU A 798 -21.83 -22.20 12.64
CA GLU A 798 -22.04 -22.54 11.23
C GLU A 798 -23.37 -21.97 10.68
N GLU A 799 -23.30 -21.38 9.49
CA GLU A 799 -24.47 -20.88 8.76
C GLU A 799 -25.25 -22.02 8.11
N ILE A 800 -26.58 -21.95 8.20
CA ILE A 800 -27.49 -23.00 7.71
C ILE A 800 -27.73 -22.81 6.21
N GLN A 801 -27.21 -23.73 5.40
CA GLN A 801 -27.35 -23.73 3.94
C GLN A 801 -28.65 -24.40 3.46
N GLY A 802 -29.35 -25.12 4.34
CA GLY A 802 -30.62 -25.78 4.05
C GLY A 802 -31.17 -26.56 5.26
N PRO A 803 -32.43 -27.03 5.22
CA PRO A 803 -32.99 -27.86 6.28
C PRO A 803 -32.31 -29.24 6.32
N TYR A 804 -32.35 -29.90 7.49
CA TYR A 804 -31.89 -31.29 7.62
C TYR A 804 -33.07 -32.23 7.90
N PRO A 805 -33.30 -33.28 7.09
CA PRO A 805 -32.76 -33.46 5.73
C PRO A 805 -33.39 -32.45 4.76
N GLU A 806 -32.77 -32.27 3.59
CA GLU A 806 -33.49 -31.75 2.41
C GLU A 806 -34.35 -32.88 1.81
N ILE A 807 -35.45 -32.50 1.16
CA ILE A 807 -36.49 -33.45 0.71
C ILE A 807 -36.83 -33.15 -0.75
N TYR A 808 -36.66 -34.15 -1.61
CA TYR A 808 -37.08 -34.12 -3.01
C TYR A 808 -38.18 -35.15 -3.24
N ASN A 809 -39.23 -34.79 -3.96
CA ASN A 809 -40.34 -35.69 -4.27
C ASN A 809 -40.24 -36.13 -5.73
N ASP A 810 -39.86 -37.38 -5.98
CA ASP A 810 -40.08 -38.02 -7.29
C ASP A 810 -41.37 -38.84 -7.24
N GLN A 811 -42.35 -38.49 -8.07
CA GLN A 811 -43.59 -39.26 -8.31
C GLN A 811 -44.40 -39.72 -7.07
N GLY A 812 -44.17 -39.12 -5.89
CA GLY A 812 -44.83 -39.48 -4.62
C GLY A 812 -43.98 -40.32 -3.66
N LYS A 813 -42.74 -40.63 -4.01
CA LYS A 813 -41.69 -41.18 -3.15
C LYS A 813 -40.71 -40.06 -2.74
N PRO A 814 -40.50 -39.79 -1.45
CA PRO A 814 -39.53 -38.78 -1.01
C PRO A 814 -38.11 -39.36 -0.97
N CYS A 815 -37.17 -38.67 -1.59
CA CYS A 815 -35.73 -38.88 -1.45
C CYS A 815 -35.15 -37.81 -0.52
N LEU A 816 -34.29 -38.22 0.42
CA LEU A 816 -33.77 -37.36 1.49
C LEU A 816 -32.27 -37.10 1.32
N VAL A 817 -31.84 -35.83 1.28
CA VAL A 817 -30.40 -35.47 1.21
C VAL A 817 -29.89 -35.04 2.60
N VAL A 818 -28.71 -35.53 2.99
CA VAL A 818 -28.04 -35.18 4.25
C VAL A 818 -26.53 -35.00 4.10
N THR A 819 -25.98 -34.02 4.83
CA THR A 819 -24.55 -33.73 5.05
C THR A 819 -24.36 -33.29 6.52
N ASP A 820 -23.14 -33.34 7.07
CA ASP A 820 -22.86 -33.01 8.48
C ASP A 820 -21.80 -31.91 8.69
N TYR A 821 -21.75 -30.94 7.77
CA TYR A 821 -20.70 -29.92 7.68
C TYR A 821 -19.36 -30.55 7.28
N ALA A 822 -18.40 -30.62 8.21
CA ALA A 822 -17.00 -30.94 7.94
C ALA A 822 -16.19 -31.11 9.24
N PHE A 823 -14.91 -31.50 9.09
CA PHE A 823 -13.88 -31.53 10.13
C PHE A 823 -14.23 -32.41 11.35
N GLY A 824 -15.28 -33.23 11.24
CA GLY A 824 -15.81 -34.01 12.34
C GLY A 824 -16.26 -33.20 13.55
N LYS A 825 -16.62 -31.91 13.36
CA LYS A 825 -17.20 -31.04 14.40
C LYS A 825 -18.56 -31.56 14.88
N TYR A 826 -19.30 -32.14 13.94
CA TYR A 826 -20.58 -32.79 14.14
C TYR A 826 -20.48 -34.32 14.01
N LEU A 827 -21.62 -34.97 14.20
CA LEU A 827 -21.91 -36.33 13.75
C LEU A 827 -23.31 -36.29 13.14
N GLY A 828 -23.42 -36.53 11.83
CA GLY A 828 -24.68 -36.64 11.12
C GLY A 828 -25.61 -37.64 11.81
N PHE A 829 -26.89 -37.29 11.99
CA PHE A 829 -27.87 -38.13 12.67
C PHE A 829 -29.25 -37.96 12.07
N LEU A 830 -29.71 -38.97 11.34
CA LEU A 830 -31.05 -39.05 10.75
C LEU A 830 -31.74 -40.35 11.22
N LYS A 831 -32.91 -40.23 11.84
CA LYS A 831 -33.82 -41.38 11.97
C LYS A 831 -34.83 -41.34 10.84
N VAL A 832 -35.07 -42.48 10.21
CA VAL A 832 -36.11 -42.67 9.20
C VAL A 832 -37.05 -43.81 9.60
N GLU A 833 -38.30 -43.69 9.19
CA GLU A 833 -39.28 -44.78 9.24
C GLU A 833 -39.61 -45.18 7.79
N TYR A 834 -39.13 -46.34 7.35
CA TYR A 834 -39.31 -46.87 6.00
C TYR A 834 -40.45 -47.89 5.97
N ASP A 835 -41.43 -47.67 5.10
CA ASP A 835 -42.57 -48.55 4.89
C ASP A 835 -42.29 -49.47 3.70
N LYS A 836 -42.30 -50.79 3.96
CA LYS A 836 -41.94 -51.82 2.98
C LYS A 836 -43.05 -52.06 1.95
N GLU A 837 -44.31 -51.89 2.35
CA GLU A 837 -45.47 -52.11 1.49
C GLU A 837 -45.73 -50.89 0.58
N LEU A 838 -45.33 -49.69 1.03
CA LEU A 838 -45.33 -48.46 0.23
C LEU A 838 -44.00 -48.18 -0.49
N ASP A 839 -43.01 -49.07 -0.39
CA ASP A 839 -41.62 -48.94 -0.89
C ASP A 839 -41.01 -47.53 -0.67
N ARG A 840 -41.20 -46.92 0.51
CA ARG A 840 -40.73 -45.54 0.72
C ARG A 840 -40.49 -45.16 2.17
N VAL A 841 -39.66 -44.15 2.36
CA VAL A 841 -39.55 -43.45 3.63
C VAL A 841 -40.85 -42.66 3.91
N THR A 842 -41.51 -42.93 5.04
CA THR A 842 -42.78 -42.28 5.43
C THR A 842 -42.63 -41.23 6.52
N LYS A 843 -41.56 -41.31 7.34
CA LYS A 843 -41.23 -40.29 8.35
C LYS A 843 -39.73 -40.14 8.48
N TRP A 844 -39.27 -38.95 8.84
CA TRP A 844 -37.87 -38.69 9.17
C TRP A 844 -37.75 -37.67 10.30
N LYS A 845 -36.70 -37.78 11.11
CA LYS A 845 -36.32 -36.75 12.10
C LYS A 845 -34.84 -36.86 12.44
N GLY A 846 -34.11 -35.77 12.24
CA GLY A 846 -32.68 -35.69 12.50
C GLY A 846 -32.18 -34.25 12.66
N ASN A 847 -30.87 -34.14 12.89
CA ASN A 847 -30.03 -32.93 12.82
C ASN A 847 -28.58 -33.39 13.12
N PRO A 848 -27.54 -32.79 12.53
CA PRO A 848 -26.16 -33.05 12.92
C PRO A 848 -25.93 -32.78 14.42
N ILE A 849 -25.31 -33.72 15.11
CA ILE A 849 -25.05 -33.65 16.56
C ILE A 849 -23.72 -32.94 16.80
N LEU A 850 -23.75 -31.73 17.34
CA LEU A 850 -22.54 -31.03 17.76
C LEU A 850 -21.79 -31.84 18.84
N LEU A 851 -20.53 -32.20 18.58
CA LEU A 851 -19.70 -33.02 19.46
C LEU A 851 -18.99 -32.16 20.53
N ASP A 852 -19.75 -31.39 21.30
CA ASP A 852 -19.25 -30.55 22.40
C ASP A 852 -18.89 -31.34 23.68
N ASN A 853 -18.65 -30.66 24.80
CA ASN A 853 -18.25 -31.28 26.06
C ASN A 853 -19.33 -32.15 26.74
N ARG A 854 -20.56 -32.23 26.20
CA ARG A 854 -21.58 -33.24 26.60
C ARG A 854 -21.18 -34.67 26.21
N PHE A 855 -20.13 -34.84 25.40
CA PHE A 855 -19.52 -36.13 25.06
C PHE A 855 -18.11 -36.20 25.65
N HIS A 856 -17.93 -37.02 26.69
CA HIS A 856 -16.61 -37.31 27.24
C HIS A 856 -15.75 -38.06 26.21
N ALA A 857 -14.45 -37.74 26.15
CA ALA A 857 -13.51 -38.41 25.26
C ALA A 857 -13.34 -39.90 25.65
N SER A 858 -13.44 -40.80 24.66
CA SER A 858 -13.19 -42.23 24.87
C SER A 858 -11.70 -42.48 25.12
N ARG A 859 -11.35 -42.99 26.31
CA ARG A 859 -9.98 -43.35 26.68
C ARG A 859 -9.33 -44.34 25.71
N GLU A 860 -10.13 -45.23 25.12
CA GLU A 860 -9.67 -46.19 24.09
C GLU A 860 -9.17 -45.47 22.83
N MET A 861 -9.88 -44.44 22.38
CA MET A 861 -9.46 -43.63 21.24
C MET A 861 -8.32 -42.68 21.62
N GLU A 862 -8.32 -42.07 22.81
CA GLU A 862 -7.18 -41.27 23.26
C GLU A 862 -5.89 -42.08 23.35
N ASN A 863 -5.94 -43.36 23.74
CA ASN A 863 -4.78 -44.26 23.69
C ASN A 863 -4.29 -44.48 22.25
N ILE A 864 -5.19 -44.60 21.26
CA ILE A 864 -4.84 -44.72 19.84
C ILE A 864 -4.21 -43.41 19.32
N LEU A 865 -4.79 -42.26 19.67
CA LEU A 865 -4.24 -40.96 19.28
C LEU A 865 -2.88 -40.69 19.97
N ALA A 866 -2.67 -41.20 21.18
CA ALA A 866 -1.44 -41.00 21.94
C ALA A 866 -0.19 -41.64 21.30
N THR A 867 -0.32 -42.73 20.52
CA THR A 867 0.83 -43.33 19.81
C THR A 867 1.40 -42.43 18.71
N TYR A 868 0.60 -41.47 18.24
CA TYR A 868 0.95 -40.52 17.18
C TYR A 868 1.32 -39.14 17.73
N LYS A 869 0.66 -38.67 18.80
CA LYS A 869 0.83 -37.32 19.39
C LYS A 869 2.27 -36.94 19.73
N HIS A 870 3.15 -37.88 20.08
CA HIS A 870 4.56 -37.59 20.37
C HIS A 870 5.32 -37.03 19.15
N GLN A 871 5.03 -37.51 17.93
CA GLN A 871 5.71 -37.05 16.71
C GLN A 871 5.12 -35.74 16.16
N LEU A 872 3.93 -35.34 16.63
CA LEU A 872 3.30 -34.07 16.28
C LEU A 872 3.85 -32.89 17.12
N HIS A 873 4.06 -33.10 18.42
CA HIS A 873 4.39 -32.02 19.37
C HIS A 873 5.63 -31.20 18.99
N GLU A 874 6.64 -31.81 18.38
CA GLU A 874 7.87 -31.12 17.94
C GLU A 874 7.60 -30.12 16.80
N PHE A 875 6.66 -30.45 15.90
CA PHE A 875 6.27 -29.60 14.78
C PHE A 875 5.27 -28.52 15.20
N THR A 876 4.27 -28.84 16.03
CA THR A 876 3.16 -27.92 16.32
C THR A 876 3.57 -26.68 17.13
N SER A 877 4.53 -26.81 18.06
CA SER A 877 4.95 -25.69 18.92
C SER A 877 5.89 -24.67 18.27
N THR A 878 6.36 -24.92 17.04
CA THR A 878 7.36 -24.06 16.38
C THR A 878 6.72 -22.77 15.86
N VAL A 879 7.00 -21.63 16.49
CA VAL A 879 6.59 -20.29 16.02
C VAL A 879 7.40 -19.90 14.78
N ILE A 880 6.71 -19.45 13.73
CA ILE A 880 7.32 -18.98 12.46
C ILE A 880 7.13 -17.48 12.23
N GLY A 881 6.28 -16.81 13.00
CA GLY A 881 6.02 -15.37 12.87
C GLY A 881 4.88 -14.90 13.77
N SER A 882 4.31 -13.74 13.45
CA SER A 882 3.16 -13.16 14.13
C SER A 882 2.27 -12.34 13.19
N THR A 883 1.02 -12.14 13.60
CA THR A 883 0.04 -11.26 12.95
C THR A 883 -0.43 -10.17 13.90
N ALA A 884 -0.58 -8.95 13.40
CA ALA A 884 -1.22 -7.83 14.10
C ALA A 884 -2.73 -7.74 13.81
N VAL A 885 -3.23 -8.51 12.83
CA VAL A 885 -4.63 -8.48 12.37
C VAL A 885 -5.23 -9.88 12.37
N LYS A 886 -6.56 -9.94 12.33
CA LYS A 886 -7.28 -11.18 12.03
C LYS A 886 -6.99 -11.63 10.59
N ILE A 887 -6.67 -12.91 10.41
CA ILE A 887 -6.40 -13.52 9.10
C ILE A 887 -7.59 -14.41 8.73
N ASP A 888 -8.22 -14.15 7.60
CA ASP A 888 -9.35 -14.94 7.10
C ASP A 888 -8.96 -15.73 5.84
N GLY A 889 -8.92 -17.06 5.99
CA GLY A 889 -8.66 -18.05 4.96
C GLY A 889 -9.87 -18.97 4.69
N ARG A 890 -11.08 -18.59 5.13
CA ARG A 890 -12.25 -19.48 5.04
C ARG A 890 -12.71 -19.74 3.62
N PHE A 891 -13.31 -20.91 3.40
CA PHE A 891 -14.03 -21.23 2.16
C PHE A 891 -15.19 -20.25 1.91
N SER A 892 -15.94 -19.89 2.96
CA SER A 892 -17.03 -18.89 2.92
C SER A 892 -16.58 -17.46 2.57
N THR A 893 -15.28 -17.23 2.37
CA THR A 893 -14.71 -15.91 2.11
C THR A 893 -13.79 -15.99 0.90
N CYS A 894 -12.67 -16.72 0.99
CA CYS A 894 -11.70 -16.81 -0.11
C CYS A 894 -12.24 -17.45 -1.41
N ARG A 895 -13.30 -18.27 -1.38
CA ARG A 895 -13.89 -18.87 -2.60
C ARG A 895 -15.01 -18.02 -3.24
N LEU A 896 -15.41 -16.92 -2.59
CA LEU A 896 -16.54 -16.07 -3.01
C LEU A 896 -16.15 -14.59 -3.15
N GLN A 897 -15.10 -14.13 -2.49
CA GLN A 897 -14.68 -12.73 -2.47
C GLN A 897 -13.19 -12.61 -2.15
N GLU A 898 -12.67 -11.39 -2.21
CA GLU A 898 -11.32 -11.09 -1.71
C GLU A 898 -11.17 -11.48 -0.23
N CYS A 899 -10.04 -12.11 0.11
CA CYS A 899 -9.68 -12.44 1.48
C CYS A 899 -8.24 -12.02 1.78
N ASN A 900 -7.96 -11.52 2.99
CA ASN A 900 -6.67 -10.89 3.27
C ASN A 900 -5.51 -11.90 3.28
N LEU A 901 -5.75 -13.17 3.59
CA LEU A 901 -4.75 -14.24 3.40
C LEU A 901 -4.39 -14.44 1.92
N GLY A 902 -5.36 -14.31 1.01
CA GLY A 902 -5.14 -14.37 -0.43
C GLY A 902 -4.25 -13.22 -0.94
N ASN A 903 -4.52 -12.00 -0.47
CA ASN A 903 -3.70 -10.82 -0.75
C ASN A 903 -2.25 -11.02 -0.24
N MET A 904 -2.10 -11.42 1.03
CA MET A 904 -0.81 -11.66 1.68
C MET A 904 0.07 -12.66 0.92
N LEU A 905 -0.47 -13.83 0.58
CA LEU A 905 0.30 -14.90 -0.05
C LEU A 905 0.65 -14.59 -1.51
N THR A 906 -0.25 -13.93 -2.26
CA THR A 906 0.03 -13.55 -3.65
C THR A 906 1.03 -12.38 -3.75
N ASP A 907 1.00 -11.42 -2.83
CA ASP A 907 2.03 -10.38 -2.74
C ASP A 907 3.39 -10.96 -2.35
N HIS A 908 3.40 -11.90 -1.40
CA HIS A 908 4.62 -12.57 -1.01
C HIS A 908 5.20 -13.40 -2.17
N LEU A 909 4.37 -14.07 -2.97
CA LEU A 909 4.82 -14.83 -4.14
C LEU A 909 5.55 -13.94 -5.17
N VAL A 910 5.02 -12.77 -5.49
CA VAL A 910 5.72 -11.78 -6.33
C VAL A 910 7.03 -11.35 -5.68
N ARG A 911 7.01 -10.94 -4.40
CA ARG A 911 8.20 -10.51 -3.65
C ARG A 911 9.29 -11.59 -3.55
N LYS A 912 8.91 -12.86 -3.42
CA LYS A 912 9.82 -14.00 -3.28
C LYS A 912 10.54 -14.26 -4.59
N VAL A 913 9.79 -14.37 -5.69
CA VAL A 913 10.38 -14.60 -7.01
C VAL A 913 11.28 -13.45 -7.45
N MET A 914 10.94 -12.19 -7.12
CA MET A 914 11.83 -11.03 -7.33
C MET A 914 13.16 -11.11 -6.57
N LYS A 915 13.23 -11.79 -5.41
CA LYS A 915 14.47 -11.93 -4.62
C LYS A 915 15.30 -13.15 -5.03
N GLU A 916 14.68 -14.17 -5.62
CA GLU A 916 15.34 -15.43 -6.03
C GLU A 916 15.74 -15.45 -7.51
N SER A 917 15.40 -14.43 -8.29
CA SER A 917 15.53 -14.48 -9.74
C SER A 917 16.86 -13.93 -10.28
N ASP A 918 17.76 -14.83 -10.70
CA ASP A 918 18.74 -14.58 -11.78
C ASP A 918 18.07 -14.35 -13.16
N VAL A 919 16.75 -14.14 -13.20
CA VAL A 919 16.02 -13.82 -14.42
C VAL A 919 16.35 -12.39 -14.77
N ARG A 920 17.06 -12.21 -15.88
CA ARG A 920 17.40 -10.89 -16.42
C ARG A 920 16.16 -10.02 -16.48
N LEU A 921 16.20 -8.90 -15.76
CA LEU A 921 15.37 -7.74 -16.06
C LEU A 921 15.58 -7.43 -17.56
N GLY A 922 14.50 -7.09 -18.29
CA GLY A 922 14.44 -7.16 -19.76
C GLY A 922 15.57 -6.43 -20.50
N GLU A 923 15.81 -6.77 -21.77
CA GLU A 923 17.05 -6.44 -22.50
C GLU A 923 17.46 -4.95 -22.52
N ASN A 924 16.52 -4.03 -22.29
CA ASN A 924 16.76 -2.57 -22.20
C ASN A 924 16.78 -2.00 -20.76
N GLY A 925 16.45 -2.80 -19.74
CA GLY A 925 16.42 -2.40 -18.32
C GLY A 925 15.04 -1.93 -17.78
N ASP A 926 14.01 -1.82 -18.62
CA ASP A 926 12.70 -1.26 -18.25
C ASP A 926 11.78 -2.18 -17.40
N SER A 927 12.19 -3.43 -17.16
CA SER A 927 11.35 -4.43 -16.46
C SER A 927 11.69 -4.50 -14.97
N TRP A 928 10.73 -4.21 -14.09
CA TRP A 928 10.97 -4.17 -12.63
C TRP A 928 10.76 -5.51 -11.92
N ALA A 929 10.06 -6.46 -12.55
CA ALA A 929 9.80 -7.79 -11.99
C ALA A 929 9.83 -8.88 -13.08
N PRO A 930 10.28 -10.11 -12.75
CA PRO A 930 10.24 -11.25 -13.68
C PRO A 930 8.81 -11.72 -13.99
N ALA A 931 7.87 -11.48 -13.08
CA ALA A 931 6.43 -11.60 -13.31
C ALA A 931 5.69 -10.63 -12.36
N PRO A 932 4.97 -9.60 -12.87
CA PRO A 932 4.31 -8.59 -12.03
C PRO A 932 2.98 -9.05 -11.42
N ILE A 933 2.43 -10.19 -11.86
CA ILE A 933 1.11 -10.72 -11.50
C ILE A 933 1.27 -12.10 -10.86
N ALA A 934 0.54 -12.35 -9.77
CA ALA A 934 0.40 -13.66 -9.15
C ALA A 934 -1.09 -14.00 -8.98
N LEU A 935 -1.49 -15.21 -9.42
CA LEU A 935 -2.86 -15.71 -9.31
C LEU A 935 -2.87 -17.01 -8.52
N LEU A 936 -3.76 -17.11 -7.54
CA LEU A 936 -3.89 -18.26 -6.65
C LEU A 936 -5.33 -18.73 -6.60
N ASN A 937 -5.59 -19.98 -7.02
CA ASN A 937 -6.89 -20.60 -6.86
C ASN A 937 -7.20 -20.81 -5.37
N SER A 938 -8.35 -20.29 -4.93
CA SER A 938 -8.80 -20.33 -3.53
C SER A 938 -9.07 -21.75 -3.00
N GLY A 939 -9.11 -22.76 -3.86
CA GLY A 939 -9.08 -24.18 -3.47
C GLY A 939 -7.78 -24.59 -2.76
N ALA A 940 -6.66 -23.93 -3.07
CA ALA A 940 -5.36 -24.18 -2.47
C ALA A 940 -5.27 -23.67 -1.02
N ILE A 941 -5.94 -22.56 -0.70
CA ILE A 941 -6.10 -22.08 0.68
C ILE A 941 -7.14 -22.97 1.36
N ARG A 942 -6.75 -23.69 2.43
CA ARG A 942 -7.69 -24.50 3.21
C ARG A 942 -8.43 -23.65 4.24
N ASN A 943 -9.62 -24.11 4.62
CA ASN A 943 -10.58 -23.38 5.46
C ASN A 943 -10.01 -23.07 6.84
N TYR A 944 -9.41 -21.90 6.99
CA TYR A 944 -8.54 -21.57 8.12
C TYR A 944 -8.75 -20.13 8.57
N MET A 945 -8.51 -19.84 9.86
CA MET A 945 -8.60 -18.49 10.40
C MET A 945 -7.64 -18.30 11.59
N ILE A 946 -7.09 -17.09 11.74
CA ILE A 946 -6.44 -16.65 12.98
C ILE A 946 -7.26 -15.49 13.51
N HIS A 947 -8.02 -15.71 14.59
CA HIS A 947 -9.01 -14.74 15.06
C HIS A 947 -8.42 -13.54 15.80
N THR A 948 -7.24 -13.69 16.39
CA THR A 948 -6.57 -12.70 17.24
C THR A 948 -5.19 -12.34 16.72
N ALA A 949 -4.72 -11.13 17.05
CA ALA A 949 -3.31 -10.78 16.92
C ALA A 949 -2.46 -11.67 17.84
N GLY A 950 -1.30 -12.13 17.37
CA GLY A 950 -0.44 -13.07 18.11
C GLY A 950 0.49 -13.89 17.23
N ASN A 951 1.08 -14.93 17.82
CA ASN A 951 2.04 -15.82 17.15
C ASN A 951 1.36 -16.72 16.11
N VAL A 952 2.10 -17.02 15.04
CA VAL A 952 1.74 -17.98 13.98
C VAL A 952 2.74 -19.13 14.01
N THR A 953 2.25 -20.38 13.93
CA THR A 953 3.07 -21.59 14.07
C THR A 953 3.31 -22.33 12.75
N LEU A 954 4.20 -23.32 12.78
CA LEU A 954 4.41 -24.24 11.67
C LEU A 954 3.16 -25.09 11.39
N GLU A 955 2.39 -25.47 12.42
CA GLU A 955 1.08 -26.11 12.25
C GLU A 955 0.07 -25.21 11.53
N ASP A 956 0.09 -23.91 11.81
CA ASP A 956 -0.75 -22.94 11.10
C ASP A 956 -0.40 -22.93 9.61
N ALA A 957 0.89 -22.94 9.25
CA ALA A 957 1.33 -22.97 7.85
C ALA A 957 0.92 -24.27 7.12
N TYR A 958 1.13 -25.43 7.73
CA TYR A 958 0.63 -26.71 7.19
C TYR A 958 -0.90 -26.79 7.16
N SER A 959 -1.60 -26.04 8.02
CA SER A 959 -3.07 -25.94 7.97
C SER A 959 -3.59 -24.99 6.87
N ILE A 960 -2.80 -23.99 6.48
CA ILE A 960 -3.15 -23.00 5.44
C ILE A 960 -3.02 -23.60 4.03
N MET A 961 -1.88 -24.22 3.71
CA MET A 961 -1.61 -24.82 2.39
C MET A 961 -0.79 -26.13 2.53
N PRO A 962 -1.44 -27.31 2.59
CA PRO A 962 -0.80 -28.59 2.92
C PRO A 962 -0.23 -29.39 1.73
N PHE A 963 -0.37 -28.90 0.50
CA PHE A 963 -0.26 -29.77 -0.69
C PHE A 963 1.16 -30.06 -1.17
N GLY A 964 2.13 -29.20 -0.86
CA GLY A 964 3.48 -29.29 -1.43
C GLY A 964 3.51 -28.90 -2.91
N THR A 965 2.59 -28.04 -3.36
CA THR A 965 2.47 -27.64 -4.77
C THR A 965 3.58 -26.66 -5.12
N GLN A 966 4.44 -26.99 -6.09
CA GLN A 966 5.42 -26.03 -6.60
C GLN A 966 4.75 -24.94 -7.45
N TYR A 967 5.41 -23.79 -7.58
CA TYR A 967 4.97 -22.70 -8.47
C TYR A 967 5.71 -22.72 -9.81
N ILE A 968 5.10 -22.10 -10.83
CA ILE A 968 5.75 -21.79 -12.11
C ILE A 968 5.60 -20.31 -12.46
N LEU A 969 6.57 -19.81 -13.20
CA LEU A 969 6.46 -18.58 -13.99
C LEU A 969 6.14 -18.96 -15.43
N LEU A 970 5.12 -18.34 -16.01
CA LEU A 970 4.73 -18.50 -17.42
C LEU A 970 4.31 -17.16 -18.05
N GLU A 971 4.04 -17.16 -19.35
CA GLU A 971 3.50 -16.00 -20.07
C GLU A 971 2.20 -16.39 -20.80
N VAL A 972 1.18 -15.53 -20.76
CA VAL A 972 -0.08 -15.70 -21.51
C VAL A 972 -0.38 -14.50 -22.38
N THR A 973 -1.11 -14.69 -23.47
CA THR A 973 -1.65 -13.56 -24.25
C THR A 973 -2.84 -12.91 -23.54
N GLY A 974 -3.22 -11.69 -23.94
CA GLY A 974 -4.42 -11.00 -23.44
C GLY A 974 -5.69 -11.88 -23.42
N PRO A 975 -6.11 -12.51 -24.52
CA PRO A 975 -7.27 -13.40 -24.54
C PRO A 975 -7.17 -14.56 -23.56
N GLN A 976 -5.98 -15.18 -23.44
CA GLN A 976 -5.73 -16.26 -22.49
C GLN A 976 -5.85 -15.77 -21.03
N LEU A 977 -5.43 -14.53 -20.73
CA LEU A 977 -5.64 -13.93 -19.41
C LEU A 977 -7.12 -13.66 -19.14
N MET A 978 -7.88 -13.21 -20.14
CA MET A 978 -9.33 -12.98 -20.01
C MET A 978 -10.06 -14.31 -19.74
N ASP A 979 -9.75 -15.38 -20.48
CA ASP A 979 -10.29 -16.73 -20.26
C ASP A 979 -10.02 -17.23 -18.82
N VAL A 980 -8.87 -16.89 -18.24
CA VAL A 980 -8.52 -17.21 -16.84
C VAL A 980 -9.41 -16.43 -15.86
N PHE A 981 -9.60 -15.12 -16.06
CA PHE A 981 -10.47 -14.32 -15.19
C PHE A 981 -11.97 -14.66 -15.35
N GLU A 982 -12.41 -15.11 -16.52
CA GLU A 982 -13.75 -15.67 -16.73
C GLU A 982 -13.92 -17.05 -16.06
N ASN A 983 -12.94 -17.96 -16.18
CA ASN A 983 -13.01 -19.27 -15.52
C ASN A 983 -13.15 -19.13 -14.01
N SER A 984 -12.42 -18.19 -13.38
CA SER A 984 -12.51 -17.85 -11.94
C SER A 984 -13.95 -17.72 -11.42
N VAL A 985 -14.87 -17.15 -12.22
CA VAL A 985 -16.29 -16.96 -11.86
C VAL A 985 -17.27 -17.75 -12.72
N SER A 986 -16.78 -18.66 -13.56
CA SER A 986 -17.62 -19.47 -14.46
C SER A 986 -18.67 -20.31 -13.72
N GLN A 987 -18.26 -20.93 -12.62
CA GLN A 987 -19.11 -21.71 -11.71
C GLN A 987 -19.36 -20.96 -10.39
N TYR A 988 -19.30 -19.62 -10.38
CA TYR A 988 -19.59 -18.84 -9.17
C TYR A 988 -21.00 -19.16 -8.64
N TRP A 989 -21.07 -19.66 -7.41
CA TRP A 989 -22.30 -20.05 -6.75
C TRP A 989 -22.16 -19.83 -5.23
N PRO A 990 -23.03 -19.05 -4.54
CA PRO A 990 -22.88 -18.77 -3.12
C PRO A 990 -22.80 -20.03 -2.23
N ASP A 991 -23.61 -21.05 -2.57
CA ASP A 991 -23.66 -22.35 -1.89
C ASP A 991 -22.67 -23.40 -2.47
N GLY A 992 -21.80 -23.03 -3.42
CA GLY A 992 -20.98 -23.94 -4.22
C GLY A 992 -19.48 -23.67 -4.10
N PRO A 993 -18.74 -24.39 -3.25
CA PRO A 993 -17.35 -24.07 -2.91
C PRO A 993 -16.33 -24.59 -3.94
N TRP A 994 -16.42 -24.16 -5.20
CA TRP A 994 -15.42 -24.48 -6.22
C TRP A 994 -14.08 -23.81 -5.93
N GLY A 995 -12.97 -24.52 -6.12
CA GLY A 995 -11.62 -23.99 -5.82
C GLY A 995 -11.14 -22.90 -6.78
N ARG A 996 -11.78 -22.80 -7.96
CA ARG A 996 -11.33 -21.98 -9.10
C ARG A 996 -11.29 -20.47 -8.88
N PHE A 997 -12.03 -19.94 -7.91
CA PHE A 997 -12.07 -18.49 -7.69
C PHE A 997 -10.68 -17.96 -7.30
N LEU A 998 -10.20 -16.92 -7.98
CA LEU A 998 -8.82 -16.43 -7.88
C LEU A 998 -8.64 -15.35 -6.82
N GLN A 999 -7.70 -15.56 -5.90
CA GLN A 999 -7.04 -14.50 -5.14
C GLN A 999 -5.82 -13.99 -5.94
N MET A 1000 -5.42 -12.72 -5.78
CA MET A 1000 -4.47 -12.09 -6.73
C MET A 1000 -3.57 -10.98 -6.16
N SER A 1001 -2.38 -10.85 -6.76
CA SER A 1001 -1.53 -9.67 -6.69
C SER A 1001 -1.23 -9.18 -8.10
N GLY A 1002 -1.18 -7.87 -8.30
CA GLY A 1002 -0.92 -7.26 -9.61
C GLY A 1002 -2.11 -7.26 -10.57
N ALA A 1003 -3.29 -7.66 -10.12
CA ALA A 1003 -4.54 -7.49 -10.86
C ALA A 1003 -5.61 -6.82 -9.99
N ARG A 1004 -6.55 -6.12 -10.64
CA ARG A 1004 -7.83 -5.69 -10.07
C ARG A 1004 -8.93 -6.08 -11.04
N VAL A 1005 -9.98 -6.75 -10.56
CA VAL A 1005 -11.09 -7.22 -11.40
C VAL A 1005 -12.44 -6.80 -10.78
N ALA A 1006 -13.35 -6.34 -11.63
CA ALA A 1006 -14.76 -6.15 -11.31
C ALA A 1006 -15.59 -7.20 -12.02
N TYR A 1007 -16.48 -7.88 -11.31
CA TYR A 1007 -17.31 -8.97 -11.82
C TYR A 1007 -18.80 -8.61 -11.81
N ASN A 1008 -19.46 -8.68 -12.98
CA ASN A 1008 -20.91 -8.65 -13.07
C ASN A 1008 -21.45 -10.09 -13.15
N LEU A 1009 -21.97 -10.60 -12.03
CA LEU A 1009 -22.45 -11.99 -11.95
C LEU A 1009 -23.81 -12.24 -12.64
N SER A 1010 -24.56 -11.17 -12.96
CA SER A 1010 -25.81 -11.31 -13.75
C SER A 1010 -25.55 -11.58 -15.23
N MET A 1011 -24.32 -11.39 -15.70
CA MET A 1011 -23.93 -11.70 -17.06
C MET A 1011 -23.76 -13.22 -17.28
N PRO A 1012 -23.96 -13.71 -18.52
CA PRO A 1012 -23.65 -15.08 -18.90
C PRO A 1012 -22.21 -15.47 -18.59
N VAL A 1013 -21.98 -16.76 -18.32
CA VAL A 1013 -20.64 -17.34 -18.17
C VAL A 1013 -19.78 -17.04 -19.41
N GLY A 1014 -18.54 -16.60 -19.22
CA GLY A 1014 -17.67 -16.12 -20.30
C GLY A 1014 -17.89 -14.66 -20.69
N LYS A 1015 -18.70 -13.91 -19.94
CA LYS A 1015 -18.92 -12.45 -20.07
C LYS A 1015 -19.10 -11.76 -18.70
N ARG A 1016 -18.58 -12.33 -17.62
CA ARG A 1016 -18.74 -11.85 -16.23
C ARG A 1016 -17.67 -10.84 -15.81
N VAL A 1017 -16.52 -10.76 -16.49
CA VAL A 1017 -15.53 -9.70 -16.26
C VAL A 1017 -16.10 -8.38 -16.78
N HIS A 1018 -16.45 -7.49 -15.85
CA HIS A 1018 -16.93 -6.14 -16.16
C HIS A 1018 -15.78 -5.18 -16.44
N SER A 1019 -14.70 -5.29 -15.67
CA SER A 1019 -13.42 -4.63 -15.96
C SER A 1019 -12.26 -5.44 -15.38
N LEU A 1020 -11.11 -5.35 -16.05
CA LEU A 1020 -9.85 -5.97 -15.61
C LEU A 1020 -8.74 -4.95 -15.78
N GLN A 1021 -7.98 -4.72 -14.70
CA GLN A 1021 -6.76 -3.94 -14.69
C GLN A 1021 -5.59 -4.78 -14.22
N VAL A 1022 -4.42 -4.55 -14.80
CA VAL A 1022 -3.21 -5.35 -14.62
C VAL A 1022 -2.00 -4.46 -14.41
N ARG A 1023 -1.17 -4.81 -13.43
CA ARG A 1023 0.07 -4.12 -13.11
C ARG A 1023 1.11 -4.44 -14.18
N CYS A 1024 1.57 -3.42 -14.90
CA CYS A 1024 2.62 -3.61 -15.90
C CYS A 1024 3.91 -4.16 -15.24
N GLY A 1025 4.66 -4.99 -15.96
CA GLY A 1025 5.98 -5.49 -15.56
C GLY A 1025 7.11 -4.75 -16.27
N ASP A 1026 6.92 -4.52 -17.57
CA ASP A 1026 7.82 -3.77 -18.45
C ASP A 1026 7.45 -2.29 -18.42
N CYS A 1027 7.73 -1.67 -17.27
CA CYS A 1027 7.48 -0.26 -17.02
C CYS A 1027 8.36 0.22 -15.84
N PRO A 1028 8.97 1.42 -15.91
CA PRO A 1028 9.86 1.90 -14.85
C PRO A 1028 9.15 2.22 -13.52
N ILE A 1029 7.83 2.44 -13.55
CA ILE A 1029 6.97 2.66 -12.37
C ILE A 1029 5.80 1.67 -12.46
N PRO A 1030 5.57 0.81 -11.46
CA PRO A 1030 4.46 -0.15 -11.49
C PRO A 1030 3.11 0.56 -11.41
N ILE A 1031 2.40 0.61 -12.54
CA ILE A 1031 1.05 1.16 -12.65
C ILE A 1031 0.06 0.09 -13.13
N TYR A 1032 -1.19 0.22 -12.71
CA TYR A 1032 -2.29 -0.57 -13.24
C TYR A 1032 -2.75 0.05 -14.56
N LYS A 1033 -2.54 -0.67 -15.66
CA LYS A 1033 -3.18 -0.41 -16.96
C LYS A 1033 -4.51 -1.18 -17.02
N ASN A 1034 -5.41 -0.81 -17.92
CA ASN A 1034 -6.50 -1.71 -18.32
C ASN A 1034 -5.90 -2.93 -19.06
N TRP A 1035 -6.61 -4.06 -19.02
CA TRP A 1035 -6.30 -5.22 -19.86
C TRP A 1035 -6.37 -4.89 -21.36
N ASP A 1036 -5.48 -5.49 -22.14
CA ASP A 1036 -5.34 -5.33 -23.58
C ASP A 1036 -5.26 -6.73 -24.25
N PRO A 1037 -5.99 -7.00 -25.35
CA PRO A 1037 -5.91 -8.28 -26.06
C PRO A 1037 -4.61 -8.51 -26.83
N GLU A 1038 -3.86 -7.47 -27.20
CA GLU A 1038 -2.64 -7.61 -28.02
C GLU A 1038 -1.35 -7.71 -27.18
N GLU A 1039 -1.43 -7.46 -25.86
CA GLU A 1039 -0.31 -7.56 -24.91
C GLU A 1039 -0.10 -9.00 -24.37
N SER A 1040 1.12 -9.24 -23.86
CA SER A 1040 1.55 -10.49 -23.23
C SER A 1040 1.75 -10.28 -21.72
N TYR A 1041 1.34 -11.24 -20.89
CA TYR A 1041 1.31 -11.10 -19.44
C TYR A 1041 2.05 -12.25 -18.73
N ARG A 1042 3.09 -11.88 -17.97
CA ARG A 1042 3.92 -12.81 -17.19
C ARG A 1042 3.29 -13.07 -15.82
N LEU A 1043 2.96 -14.34 -15.54
CA LEU A 1043 2.18 -14.77 -14.37
C LEU A 1043 2.98 -15.72 -13.47
N LEU A 1044 2.71 -15.65 -12.17
CA LEU A 1044 3.06 -16.68 -11.17
C LEU A 1044 1.81 -17.48 -10.79
N ILE A 1045 1.82 -18.79 -11.01
CA ILE A 1045 0.70 -19.70 -10.68
C ILE A 1045 1.21 -21.03 -10.08
N SER A 1046 0.32 -21.79 -9.45
CA SER A 1046 0.63 -23.13 -8.95
C SER A 1046 0.77 -24.16 -10.08
N THR A 1047 1.60 -25.19 -9.89
CA THR A 1047 1.71 -26.33 -10.81
C THR A 1047 0.42 -27.16 -10.92
N PHE A 1048 -0.52 -26.99 -9.98
CA PHE A 1048 -1.89 -27.50 -10.09
C PHE A 1048 -2.69 -26.77 -11.18
N MET A 1049 -2.75 -25.43 -11.11
CA MET A 1049 -3.40 -24.61 -12.14
C MET A 1049 -2.72 -24.82 -13.51
N ALA A 1050 -1.39 -24.87 -13.54
CA ALA A 1050 -0.60 -25.10 -14.75
C ALA A 1050 -1.02 -26.35 -15.55
N LYS A 1051 -1.40 -27.42 -14.84
CA LYS A 1051 -1.83 -28.71 -15.41
C LYS A 1051 -3.33 -28.75 -15.74
N GLY A 1052 -4.05 -27.63 -15.62
CA GLY A 1052 -5.48 -27.54 -15.90
C GLY A 1052 -6.38 -27.91 -14.72
N GLY A 1053 -5.85 -27.96 -13.50
CA GLY A 1053 -6.67 -28.03 -12.28
C GLY A 1053 -7.64 -26.85 -12.20
N ASP A 1054 -8.77 -27.02 -11.50
CA ASP A 1054 -9.87 -26.03 -11.43
C ASP A 1054 -10.39 -25.55 -12.82
N ASP A 1055 -10.30 -26.43 -13.83
CA ASP A 1055 -10.60 -26.19 -15.26
C ASP A 1055 -9.83 -25.04 -15.93
N PHE A 1056 -8.66 -24.65 -15.42
CA PHE A 1056 -7.76 -23.69 -16.08
C PHE A 1056 -7.07 -24.27 -17.33
N SER A 1057 -7.86 -24.81 -18.25
CA SER A 1057 -7.47 -25.45 -19.52
C SER A 1057 -6.79 -24.53 -20.54
N VAL A 1058 -6.55 -23.27 -20.16
CA VAL A 1058 -5.67 -22.32 -20.83
C VAL A 1058 -4.21 -22.71 -20.62
N PHE A 1059 -3.79 -22.94 -19.37
CA PHE A 1059 -2.37 -23.10 -19.03
C PHE A 1059 -1.69 -24.35 -19.65
N PRO A 1060 -2.33 -25.52 -19.79
CA PRO A 1060 -1.74 -26.66 -20.50
C PRO A 1060 -1.41 -26.42 -21.98
N LYS A 1061 -1.91 -25.31 -22.57
CA LYS A 1061 -1.65 -24.91 -23.95
C LYS A 1061 -0.54 -23.85 -24.07
N VAL A 1062 -0.04 -23.34 -22.95
CA VAL A 1062 1.00 -22.30 -22.91
C VAL A 1062 2.37 -22.92 -23.17
N PRO A 1063 3.08 -22.54 -24.25
CA PRO A 1063 4.46 -22.95 -24.47
C PRO A 1063 5.38 -22.20 -23.52
N ASN A 1064 6.37 -22.91 -22.96
CA ASN A 1064 7.39 -22.43 -22.02
C ASN A 1064 6.87 -22.05 -20.63
N HIS A 1065 7.45 -22.67 -19.60
CA HIS A 1065 7.28 -22.29 -18.20
C HIS A 1065 8.58 -22.55 -17.44
N LYS A 1066 8.89 -21.71 -16.45
CA LYS A 1066 10.01 -21.91 -15.52
C LYS A 1066 9.47 -22.44 -14.19
N LEU A 1067 9.89 -23.64 -13.79
CA LEU A 1067 9.62 -24.19 -12.47
C LEU A 1067 10.39 -23.41 -11.39
N LEU A 1068 9.72 -23.13 -10.28
CA LEU A 1068 10.27 -22.44 -9.12
C LEU A 1068 10.54 -23.47 -8.01
N ASN A 1069 11.70 -23.36 -7.35
CA ASN A 1069 12.21 -24.40 -6.46
C ASN A 1069 11.71 -24.24 -5.01
N PHE A 1070 10.42 -23.99 -4.83
CA PHE A 1070 9.73 -23.95 -3.54
C PHE A 1070 8.26 -24.33 -3.70
N THR A 1071 7.64 -24.78 -2.61
CA THR A 1071 6.23 -25.19 -2.51
C THR A 1071 5.33 -24.14 -1.88
N ASP A 1072 4.02 -24.34 -1.98
CA ASP A 1072 2.98 -23.59 -1.27
C ASP A 1072 3.16 -23.54 0.26
N THR A 1073 3.46 -24.67 0.91
CA THR A 1073 3.74 -24.65 2.36
C THR A 1073 5.00 -23.83 2.69
N GLU A 1074 6.06 -23.94 1.88
CA GLU A 1074 7.29 -23.16 2.06
C GLU A 1074 7.08 -21.66 1.82
N LEU A 1075 6.21 -21.29 0.86
CA LEU A 1075 5.78 -19.92 0.64
C LEU A 1075 5.06 -19.34 1.87
N VAL A 1076 4.18 -20.10 2.53
CA VAL A 1076 3.52 -19.66 3.76
C VAL A 1076 4.52 -19.50 4.91
N ILE A 1077 5.50 -20.41 5.03
CA ILE A 1077 6.53 -20.35 6.07
C ILE A 1077 7.47 -19.14 5.86
N ASP A 1078 7.90 -18.89 4.63
CA ASP A 1078 8.74 -17.74 4.27
C ASP A 1078 7.99 -16.41 4.43
N PHE A 1079 6.68 -16.38 4.12
CA PHE A 1079 5.84 -15.20 4.32
C PHE A 1079 5.86 -14.73 5.78
N PHE A 1080 5.47 -15.61 6.72
CA PHE A 1080 5.41 -15.23 8.14
C PHE A 1080 6.80 -14.89 8.69
N ARG A 1081 7.85 -15.63 8.31
CA ARG A 1081 9.24 -15.33 8.73
C ARG A 1081 9.74 -13.98 8.22
N THR A 1082 9.36 -13.56 7.00
CA THR A 1082 9.90 -12.36 6.33
C THR A 1082 8.94 -11.17 6.29
N SER A 1083 7.78 -11.23 6.95
CA SER A 1083 6.81 -10.11 6.99
C SER A 1083 6.10 -9.92 8.33
N SER A 1084 6.57 -10.55 9.41
CA SER A 1084 6.04 -10.33 10.77
C SER A 1084 6.34 -8.93 11.32
N PRO A 1085 5.41 -8.32 12.09
CA PRO A 1085 4.01 -8.74 12.25
C PRO A 1085 3.20 -8.43 10.99
N VAL A 1086 2.46 -9.40 10.46
CA VAL A 1086 1.66 -9.21 9.24
C VAL A 1086 0.36 -8.43 9.53
N TRP A 1087 -0.06 -7.55 8.61
CA TRP A 1087 -1.20 -6.65 8.85
C TRP A 1087 -2.10 -6.33 7.64
N ALA A 1088 -1.85 -6.92 6.46
CA ALA A 1088 -2.62 -6.62 5.25
C ALA A 1088 -4.14 -6.86 5.42
N GLY A 1089 -4.94 -5.99 4.81
CA GLY A 1089 -6.40 -6.00 4.88
C GLY A 1089 -7.06 -6.38 3.55
N ILE A 1090 -8.30 -5.91 3.38
CA ILE A 1090 -9.03 -5.96 2.10
C ILE A 1090 -8.81 -4.65 1.36
N GLU A 1091 -8.47 -4.73 0.07
CA GLU A 1091 -8.00 -3.62 -0.75
C GLU A 1091 -8.87 -3.34 -1.98
N ASN A 1092 -9.87 -4.17 -2.26
CA ASN A 1092 -10.72 -4.11 -3.47
C ASN A 1092 -9.93 -4.42 -4.76
N ARG A 1093 -9.07 -5.45 -4.69
CA ARG A 1093 -8.53 -6.19 -5.83
C ARG A 1093 -9.63 -6.98 -6.53
N ILE A 1094 -10.64 -7.43 -5.79
CA ILE A 1094 -11.82 -8.10 -6.35
C ILE A 1094 -13.07 -7.33 -5.92
N THR A 1095 -13.86 -6.91 -6.90
CA THR A 1095 -15.15 -6.26 -6.66
C THR A 1095 -16.24 -6.96 -7.47
N PHE A 1096 -17.47 -6.85 -6.99
CA PHE A 1096 -18.67 -7.18 -7.76
C PHE A 1096 -19.39 -5.88 -8.13
N VAL A 1097 -20.17 -5.91 -9.22
CA VAL A 1097 -21.02 -4.81 -9.68
C VAL A 1097 -22.47 -5.27 -9.82
#